data_AF-A0A3E0QCX2-F1
#
_entry.id   AF-A0A3E0QCX2-F1
#
_cell.length_a   1.000
_cell.length_b   1.000
_cell.length_c   1.000
_cell.angle_alpha   90.00
_cell.angle_beta   90.00
_cell.angle_gamma   90.00
#
_symmetry.space_group_name_H-M   'P 1'
#
loop_
_entity.id
_entity.type
_entity.pdbx_description
1 polymer ?
#
loop_
_entity_poly.entity_id
_entity_poly.type
_entity_poly.pdbx_seq_one_letter_code
_entity_poly.pdbx_strand_id
1 'polypeptide(L)'
;MHRINIILPVMGGKSWTGGITYISNLIDALITRDDIRVILVNNLDEIKDSSGKEGKLNILASPLFRALNSIRYKFSMLLYGYNRKLNRKLEKFKGDRLNVIFTNNQAHLYAGNELIKLYWIPDFQHLHLPELFTEQQLEERNQKFRRGIRQADIIILSSRDALKDLKNFEPDYADKCRISNFVANVPSGIWESDPAYLMQKYGIPSKFFYLPNQFWRHKNHELVFQALHKLKNEGIEATVVCTGNLTDYRYKEHYQELEKKIVRLGLQGQVHILGLVEHSDVYMLIRQSIAVLNPSLFEGWSTTVEECKSIGKQCILSDIDVHKEQNPPKVTYFKRNDPTDLAEKMKNCWTNSQEGPDIELENSAKAIIDSRKSEYANNFISIIREFEKQKNDSKRFHVPILFLIFNRPKLTKQSLDKLRQIKPRVLYVAADGPRKNNEEDISLCRQTRELIEEIDWECEIHKLYRDENLSTQVAVSSAITWFFKSVKEGIILEDDCIADADFFRFSAQMLEKYRDDHSIFHINGSNYIQRKKFNFEGSYYFSRLCHPWGWASWSRAWKYFDYNMNEFQAQYNAGLLNEIFQEQDHRKYFSNQLLKTYAGNINSWAYRWYYSVWKNKGKAITPVENMVSNIGFGPDATHTNFRITRLGNMKRIPLSNIIHPVSKQINDEADKFACSIILREGGGNLIQRALAKMKIIIGVKPKNKF
;
A
#
# COMPACT_ATOMS: atom_id res chain seq x y z
N MET A 1 1.58 -6.25 -19.57
CA MET A 1 2.05 -5.85 -18.22
C MET A 1 2.23 -4.34 -18.20
N HIS A 2 1.75 -3.65 -17.16
CA HIS A 2 2.03 -2.23 -16.99
C HIS A 2 3.53 -2.04 -16.77
N ARG A 3 4.18 -1.17 -17.57
CA ARG A 3 5.60 -0.85 -17.41
C ARG A 3 5.82 -0.11 -16.09
N ILE A 4 6.86 -0.48 -15.33
CA ILE A 4 7.23 0.16 -14.06
C ILE A 4 8.32 1.21 -14.33
N ASN A 5 8.10 2.43 -13.84
CA ASN A 5 9.12 3.48 -13.86
C ASN A 5 9.85 3.49 -12.51
N ILE A 6 11.17 3.30 -12.54
CA ILE A 6 12.02 3.34 -11.35
C ILE A 6 12.89 4.60 -11.41
N ILE A 7 12.62 5.51 -10.48
CA ILE A 7 13.31 6.78 -10.32
C ILE A 7 14.48 6.56 -9.37
N LEU A 8 15.69 6.77 -9.88
CA LEU A 8 16.95 6.59 -9.16
C LEU A 8 17.65 7.94 -9.02
N PRO A 9 17.52 8.64 -7.88
CA PRO A 9 18.40 9.75 -7.55
C PRO A 9 19.82 9.21 -7.33
N VAL A 10 20.84 9.92 -7.80
CA VAL A 10 22.23 9.55 -7.48
C VAL A 10 22.44 9.54 -5.96
N MET A 11 22.99 8.45 -5.45
CA MET A 11 23.35 8.25 -4.05
C MET A 11 24.86 8.12 -3.94
N GLY A 12 25.46 8.74 -2.92
CA GLY A 12 26.91 8.73 -2.72
C GLY A 12 27.61 10.02 -3.17
N GLY A 13 28.93 10.03 -3.07
CA GLY A 13 29.78 11.17 -3.39
C GLY A 13 31.28 10.87 -3.20
N LYS A 14 32.15 11.89 -3.31
CA LYS A 14 33.62 11.70 -3.22
C LYS A 14 34.09 11.00 -1.93
N SER A 15 33.34 11.15 -0.83
CA SER A 15 33.65 10.52 0.47
C SER A 15 32.97 9.18 0.71
N TRP A 16 31.98 8.79 -0.12
CA TRP A 16 31.27 7.51 0.01
C TRP A 16 30.83 7.01 -1.38
N THR A 17 31.63 6.10 -1.94
CA THR A 17 31.46 5.50 -3.27
C THR A 17 30.50 4.31 -3.29
N GLY A 18 30.20 3.72 -2.13
CA GLY A 18 29.32 2.54 -2.01
C GLY A 18 27.92 2.77 -2.57
N GLY A 19 27.34 3.96 -2.34
CA GLY A 19 26.03 4.31 -2.90
C GLY A 19 26.00 4.39 -4.44
N ILE A 20 27.09 4.87 -5.05
CA ILE A 20 27.22 4.98 -6.51
C ILE A 20 27.30 3.57 -7.10
N THR A 21 28.12 2.72 -6.48
CA THR A 21 28.32 1.33 -6.91
C THR A 21 27.02 0.53 -6.82
N TYR A 22 26.26 0.68 -5.72
CA TYR A 22 24.97 0.01 -5.56
C TYR A 22 23.98 0.40 -6.67
N ILE A 23 23.85 1.70 -6.96
CA ILE A 23 22.97 2.17 -8.04
C ILE A 23 23.42 1.61 -9.38
N SER A 24 24.73 1.64 -9.67
CA SER A 24 25.26 1.08 -10.90
C SER A 24 24.92 -0.41 -11.04
N ASN A 25 25.07 -1.19 -9.97
CA ASN A 25 24.71 -2.61 -9.92
C ASN A 25 23.20 -2.83 -10.15
N LEU A 26 22.35 -2.01 -9.53
CA LEU A 26 20.91 -2.09 -9.73
C LEU A 26 20.50 -1.73 -11.17
N ILE A 27 21.10 -0.69 -11.76
CA ILE A 27 20.81 -0.28 -13.14
C ILE A 27 21.16 -1.43 -14.09
N ASP A 28 22.35 -1.99 -13.99
CA ASP A 28 22.82 -3.08 -14.87
C ASP A 28 21.93 -4.32 -14.77
N ALA A 29 21.46 -4.66 -13.57
CA ALA A 29 20.49 -5.73 -13.39
C ALA A 29 19.13 -5.38 -14.01
N LEU A 30 18.59 -4.17 -13.79
CA LEU A 30 17.25 -3.78 -14.25
C LEU A 30 17.15 -3.61 -15.77
N ILE A 31 18.21 -3.17 -16.47
CA ILE A 31 18.19 -3.00 -17.93
C ILE A 31 18.07 -4.33 -18.70
N THR A 32 18.31 -5.47 -18.03
CA THR A 32 18.03 -6.80 -18.60
C THR A 32 16.54 -7.03 -18.88
N ARG A 33 15.65 -6.22 -18.28
CA ARG A 33 14.18 -6.38 -18.40
C ARG A 33 13.54 -5.37 -19.36
N ASP A 34 12.49 -5.78 -20.07
CA ASP A 34 11.75 -4.94 -21.03
C ASP A 34 10.53 -4.23 -20.42
N ASP A 35 10.05 -4.71 -19.27
CA ASP A 35 8.90 -4.16 -18.55
C ASP A 35 9.29 -3.02 -17.59
N ILE A 36 10.57 -2.68 -17.52
CA ILE A 36 11.13 -1.68 -16.62
C ILE A 36 11.69 -0.51 -17.40
N ARG A 37 11.43 0.71 -16.91
CA ARG A 37 12.09 1.93 -17.35
C ARG A 37 12.86 2.53 -16.18
N VAL A 38 14.17 2.70 -16.35
CA VAL A 38 15.03 3.33 -15.36
C VAL A 38 15.19 4.81 -15.68
N ILE A 39 14.93 5.67 -14.68
CA ILE A 39 15.06 7.12 -14.77
C ILE A 39 16.13 7.55 -13.76
N LEU A 40 17.35 7.80 -14.24
CA LEU A 40 18.43 8.30 -13.40
C LEU A 40 18.33 9.83 -13.28
N VAL A 41 18.28 10.34 -12.05
CA VAL A 41 18.11 11.77 -11.75
C VAL A 41 19.31 12.30 -10.99
N ASN A 42 20.10 13.17 -11.64
CA ASN A 42 21.19 13.88 -10.99
C ASN A 42 20.63 15.13 -10.29
N ASN A 43 20.52 15.10 -8.96
CA ASN A 43 19.96 16.16 -8.12
C ASN A 43 18.60 16.69 -8.63
N LEU A 44 17.53 16.47 -7.87
CA LEU A 44 16.17 16.94 -8.17
C LEU A 44 16.05 18.49 -8.17
N ASP A 45 17.07 19.25 -8.58
CA ASP A 45 17.08 20.70 -8.64
C ASP A 45 16.71 21.36 -9.98
N GLU A 46 16.80 20.67 -11.13
CA GLU A 46 16.37 21.22 -12.43
C GLU A 46 15.91 20.12 -13.42
N ILE A 47 14.70 20.22 -13.95
CA ILE A 47 14.26 19.47 -15.15
C ILE A 47 13.78 20.49 -16.16
N LYS A 48 14.58 20.76 -17.20
CA LYS A 48 14.06 21.32 -18.46
C LYS A 48 13.54 20.17 -19.31
N ASP A 49 12.39 20.44 -19.93
CA ASP A 49 11.71 19.57 -20.87
C ASP A 49 12.63 19.29 -22.07
N SER A 50 12.83 18.01 -22.37
CA SER A 50 13.14 17.59 -23.72
C SER A 50 12.42 16.28 -24.00
N SER A 51 11.41 16.37 -24.85
CA SER A 51 10.93 15.27 -25.68
C SER A 51 12.13 14.67 -26.42
N GLY A 52 12.56 13.44 -26.07
CA GLY A 52 13.69 12.84 -26.77
C GLY A 52 14.11 11.45 -26.29
N LYS A 53 13.73 10.46 -27.10
CA LYS A 53 14.19 9.06 -27.19
C LYS A 53 13.64 8.09 -26.13
N GLU A 54 12.78 7.18 -26.61
CA GLU A 54 12.41 5.95 -25.91
C GLU A 54 13.62 5.01 -25.86
N GLY A 55 14.03 4.65 -24.65
CA GLY A 55 15.08 3.67 -24.35
C GLY A 55 14.94 3.14 -22.92
N LYS A 56 15.64 2.04 -22.57
CA LYS A 56 15.56 1.41 -21.24
C LYS A 56 16.16 2.27 -20.11
N LEU A 57 17.13 3.13 -20.44
CA LEU A 57 17.81 4.03 -19.51
C LEU A 57 17.72 5.47 -20.01
N ASN A 58 17.10 6.35 -19.21
CA ASN A 58 17.11 7.79 -19.44
C ASN A 58 17.96 8.49 -18.37
N ILE A 59 19.01 9.19 -18.81
CA ILE A 59 19.92 9.97 -17.95
C ILE A 59 19.52 11.44 -18.03
N LEU A 60 19.21 12.06 -16.89
CA LEU A 60 18.96 13.50 -16.78
C LEU A 60 20.08 14.15 -15.94
N ALA A 61 20.92 14.99 -16.56
CA ALA A 61 22.05 15.67 -15.92
C ALA A 61 21.96 17.21 -16.04
N SER A 62 22.40 17.95 -14.99
CA SER A 62 22.52 19.42 -14.96
C SER A 62 23.79 19.86 -14.18
N PRO A 63 24.38 21.05 -14.45
CA PRO A 63 25.52 21.59 -13.70
C PRO A 63 25.19 21.91 -12.22
N LEU A 64 26.21 21.83 -11.37
CA LEU A 64 26.16 22.05 -9.92
C LEU A 64 25.56 23.42 -9.52
N PHE A 65 24.43 23.42 -8.81
CA PHE A 65 23.99 24.56 -8.02
C PHE A 65 24.20 24.29 -6.52
N ARG A 66 25.01 25.12 -5.87
CA ARG A 66 25.24 25.07 -4.41
C ARG A 66 24.00 25.55 -3.66
N ALA A 67 23.74 24.90 -2.54
CA ALA A 67 22.70 25.18 -1.57
C ALA A 67 22.42 26.68 -1.38
N LEU A 68 21.28 27.15 -1.88
CA LEU A 68 20.60 28.35 -1.42
C LEU A 68 19.13 28.03 -1.19
N ASN A 69 18.76 27.84 0.09
CA ASN A 69 17.50 28.29 0.71
C ASN A 69 17.18 27.53 2.02
N SER A 70 17.93 27.77 3.10
CA SER A 70 17.63 27.18 4.42
C SER A 70 16.31 27.72 5.01
N ILE A 71 15.94 28.97 4.72
CA ILE A 71 14.73 29.61 5.27
C ILE A 71 13.45 29.08 4.61
N ARG A 72 13.39 29.03 3.27
CA ARG A 72 12.21 28.48 2.56
C ARG A 72 12.02 26.98 2.79
N TYR A 73 13.10 26.22 2.93
CA TYR A 73 13.04 24.81 3.31
C TYR A 73 12.46 24.63 4.72
N LYS A 74 13.00 25.35 5.72
CA LYS A 74 12.50 25.34 7.10
C LYS A 74 11.02 25.73 7.17
N PHE A 75 10.62 26.77 6.44
CA PHE A 75 9.23 27.24 6.39
C PHE A 75 8.29 26.24 5.69
N SER A 76 8.73 25.59 4.60
CA SER A 76 7.96 24.55 3.92
C SER A 76 7.79 23.29 4.77
N MET A 77 8.84 22.87 5.47
CA MET A 77 8.78 21.76 6.43
C MET A 77 7.85 22.10 7.60
N LEU A 78 7.88 23.33 8.12
CA LEU A 78 7.03 23.78 9.23
C LEU A 78 5.54 23.81 8.85
N LEU A 79 5.20 24.33 7.65
CA LEU A 79 3.81 24.49 7.23
C LEU A 79 3.19 23.23 6.62
N TYR A 80 3.97 22.43 5.89
CA TYR A 80 3.45 21.33 5.06
C TYR A 80 4.02 19.96 5.43
N GLY A 81 5.05 19.90 6.30
CA GLY A 81 5.75 18.66 6.62
C GLY A 81 6.71 18.17 5.52
N TYR A 82 6.82 18.88 4.38
CA TYR A 82 7.66 18.50 3.25
C TYR A 82 8.13 19.70 2.41
N ASN A 83 9.13 19.49 1.54
CA ASN A 83 9.64 20.52 0.62
C ASN A 83 8.76 20.64 -0.64
N ARG A 84 8.01 21.74 -0.79
CA ARG A 84 7.10 21.95 -1.94
C ARG A 84 7.79 22.01 -3.31
N LYS A 85 9.01 22.55 -3.41
CA LYS A 85 9.75 22.62 -4.69
C LYS A 85 10.15 21.22 -5.16
N LEU A 86 10.64 20.41 -4.23
CA LEU A 86 10.96 19.01 -4.47
C LEU A 86 9.68 18.21 -4.82
N ASN A 87 8.60 18.40 -4.07
CA ASN A 87 7.34 17.70 -4.33
C ASN A 87 6.81 18.00 -5.73
N ARG A 88 6.76 19.27 -6.14
CA ARG A 88 6.34 19.65 -7.50
C ARG A 88 7.15 18.99 -8.61
N LYS A 89 8.42 18.65 -8.36
CA LYS A 89 9.26 17.96 -9.34
C LYS A 89 8.98 16.48 -9.39
N LEU A 90 8.75 15.87 -8.23
CA LEU A 90 8.37 14.47 -8.13
C LEU A 90 6.96 14.22 -8.70
N GLU A 91 6.04 15.18 -8.55
CA GLU A 91 4.71 15.15 -9.17
C GLU A 91 4.75 15.09 -10.71
N LYS A 92 5.86 15.47 -11.37
CA LYS A 92 6.00 15.28 -12.82
C LYS A 92 6.01 13.82 -13.25
N PHE A 93 6.31 12.92 -12.32
CA PHE A 93 6.27 11.47 -12.55
C PHE A 93 4.89 10.88 -12.22
N LYS A 94 3.90 11.69 -11.81
CA LYS A 94 2.52 11.24 -11.62
C LYS A 94 1.91 10.84 -12.97
N GLY A 95 1.12 9.76 -12.98
CA GLY A 95 0.39 9.31 -14.16
C GLY A 95 -0.09 7.87 -14.00
N ASP A 96 -0.64 7.30 -15.07
CA ASP A 96 -1.30 5.98 -15.05
C ASP A 96 -0.35 4.77 -14.92
N ARG A 97 0.95 5.02 -14.76
CA ARG A 97 1.98 3.98 -14.60
C ARG A 97 2.36 3.79 -13.13
N LEU A 98 2.91 2.62 -12.81
CA LEU A 98 3.53 2.39 -11.52
C LEU A 98 4.85 3.16 -11.45
N ASN A 99 4.91 4.19 -10.61
CA ASN A 99 6.08 5.04 -10.44
C ASN A 99 6.65 4.87 -9.03
N VAL A 100 7.94 4.53 -8.97
CA VAL A 100 8.65 4.18 -7.75
C VAL A 100 9.89 5.06 -7.61
N ILE A 101 10.17 5.56 -6.41
CA ILE A 101 11.44 6.23 -6.08
C ILE A 101 12.23 5.37 -5.11
N PHE A 102 13.43 4.96 -5.53
CA PHE A 102 14.39 4.23 -4.69
C PHE A 102 15.43 5.21 -4.16
N THR A 103 15.53 5.38 -2.84
CA THR A 103 16.34 6.46 -2.26
C THR A 103 16.82 6.19 -0.85
N ASN A 104 17.90 6.86 -0.45
CA ASN A 104 18.33 6.97 0.96
C ASN A 104 18.20 8.41 1.50
N ASN A 105 17.63 9.32 0.71
CA ASN A 105 17.50 10.74 1.06
C ASN A 105 16.14 11.01 1.72
N GLN A 106 16.19 11.51 2.96
CA GLN A 106 15.02 11.86 3.75
C GLN A 106 14.05 12.77 3.02
N ALA A 107 14.54 13.80 2.33
CA ALA A 107 13.68 14.80 1.71
C ALA A 107 12.74 14.17 0.66
N HIS A 108 13.19 13.12 -0.03
CA HIS A 108 12.39 12.40 -1.01
C HIS A 108 11.29 11.57 -0.32
N LEU A 109 11.60 10.95 0.82
CA LEU A 109 10.64 10.17 1.61
C LEU A 109 9.52 11.05 2.20
N TYR A 110 9.86 12.28 2.60
CA TYR A 110 8.87 13.24 3.11
C TYR A 110 7.98 13.84 2.04
N ALA A 111 8.32 13.73 0.76
CA ALA A 111 7.57 14.40 -0.29
C ALA A 111 6.11 13.90 -0.34
N GLY A 112 5.14 14.81 -0.22
CA GLY A 112 3.70 14.52 -0.23
C GLY A 112 3.14 14.27 -1.62
N ASN A 113 3.70 13.30 -2.34
CA ASN A 113 3.25 12.85 -3.67
C ASN A 113 2.82 11.37 -3.64
N GLU A 114 2.26 10.90 -4.75
CA GLU A 114 1.70 9.54 -4.89
C GLU A 114 2.73 8.46 -5.26
N LEU A 115 4.02 8.80 -5.40
CA LEU A 115 5.07 7.84 -5.73
C LEU A 115 5.24 6.81 -4.61
N ILE A 116 5.53 5.57 -4.99
CA ILE A 116 5.91 4.52 -4.03
C ILE A 116 7.35 4.77 -3.60
N LYS A 117 7.57 4.87 -2.28
CA LYS A 117 8.85 5.24 -1.67
C LYS A 117 9.57 4.00 -1.15
N LEU A 118 10.64 3.60 -1.84
CA LEU A 118 11.56 2.56 -1.39
C LEU A 118 12.73 3.23 -0.67
N TYR A 119 12.80 3.01 0.64
CA TYR A 119 13.90 3.52 1.46
C TYR A 119 15.00 2.47 1.59
N TRP A 120 16.18 2.75 1.03
CA TRP A 120 17.35 1.90 1.20
C TRP A 120 18.15 2.30 2.43
N ILE A 121 18.39 1.32 3.32
CA ILE A 121 19.29 1.45 4.46
C ILE A 121 20.48 0.51 4.19
N PRO A 122 21.70 1.04 3.97
CA PRO A 122 22.85 0.20 3.65
C PRO A 122 23.26 -0.73 4.80
N ASP A 123 23.23 -0.21 6.02
CA ASP A 123 23.64 -0.92 7.24
C ASP A 123 23.22 -0.17 8.51
N PHE A 124 23.45 -0.80 9.66
CA PHE A 124 23.26 -0.24 11.00
C PHE A 124 24.58 -0.11 11.79
N GLN A 125 25.69 0.27 11.15
CA GLN A 125 27.03 0.29 11.76
C GLN A 125 27.08 0.97 13.15
N HIS A 126 26.41 2.10 13.29
CA HIS A 126 26.31 2.86 14.55
C HIS A 126 25.72 2.10 15.76
N LEU A 127 25.00 1.01 15.54
CA LEU A 127 24.49 0.17 16.63
C LEU A 127 25.53 -0.83 17.14
N HIS A 128 26.48 -1.23 16.26
CA HIS A 128 27.49 -2.24 16.57
C HIS A 128 28.86 -1.65 16.92
N LEU A 129 29.20 -0.51 16.32
CA LEU A 129 30.45 0.21 16.53
C LEU A 129 30.16 1.66 16.95
N PRO A 130 29.45 1.89 18.08
CA PRO A 130 29.06 3.23 18.52
C PRO A 130 30.28 4.13 18.81
N GLU A 131 31.41 3.55 19.18
CA GLU A 131 32.66 4.25 19.47
C GLU A 131 33.24 5.00 18.26
N LEU A 132 32.81 4.66 17.03
CA LEU A 132 33.20 5.35 15.81
C LEU A 132 32.44 6.66 15.58
N PHE A 133 31.49 7.01 16.45
CA PHE A 133 30.60 8.16 16.32
C PHE A 133 30.53 8.94 17.63
N THR A 134 30.30 10.25 17.53
CA THR A 134 29.94 11.05 18.71
C THR A 134 28.50 10.78 19.13
N GLU A 135 28.14 11.05 20.39
CA GLU A 135 26.76 10.90 20.87
C GLU A 135 25.74 11.67 20.01
N GLN A 136 26.09 12.89 19.60
CA GLN A 136 25.27 13.68 18.68
C GLN A 136 25.09 12.98 17.33
N GLN A 137 26.15 12.41 16.75
CA GLN A 137 26.06 11.67 15.48
C GLN A 137 25.21 10.41 15.61
N LEU A 138 25.32 9.68 16.72
CA LEU A 138 24.49 8.52 17.01
C LEU A 138 23.00 8.91 17.04
N GLU A 139 22.66 9.96 17.79
CA GLU A 139 21.28 10.41 17.90
C GLU A 139 20.73 10.95 16.57
N GLU A 140 21.51 11.76 15.83
CA GLU A 140 21.12 12.24 14.51
C GLU A 140 20.87 11.11 13.51
N ARG A 141 21.72 10.07 13.52
CA ARG A 141 21.55 8.88 12.67
C ARG A 141 20.32 8.08 13.08
N ASN A 142 20.13 7.84 14.38
CA ASN A 142 18.96 7.15 14.91
C ASN A 142 17.68 7.87 14.49
N GLN A 143 17.58 9.18 14.75
CA GLN A 143 16.43 9.99 14.34
C GLN A 143 16.20 9.93 12.84
N LYS A 144 17.27 10.02 12.04
CA LYS A 144 17.19 9.89 10.58
C LYS A 144 16.59 8.53 10.20
N PHE A 145 17.11 7.43 10.71
CA PHE A 145 16.61 6.09 10.36
C PHE A 145 15.14 5.92 10.76
N ARG A 146 14.77 6.26 12.00
CA ARG A 146 13.38 6.22 12.48
C ARG A 146 12.42 7.01 11.58
N ARG A 147 12.81 8.23 11.24
CA ARG A 147 12.04 9.10 10.34
C ARG A 147 11.85 8.49 8.96
N GLY A 148 12.92 7.94 8.39
CA GLY A 148 12.86 7.31 7.06
C GLY A 148 12.01 6.04 7.05
N ILE A 149 12.18 5.17 8.05
CA ILE A 149 11.41 3.94 8.27
C ILE A 149 9.90 4.23 8.34
N ARG A 150 9.51 5.25 9.11
CA ARG A 150 8.11 5.66 9.25
C ARG A 150 7.49 6.12 7.94
N GLN A 151 8.24 6.89 7.15
CA GLN A 151 7.76 7.53 5.91
C GLN A 151 7.82 6.61 4.68
N ALA A 152 8.61 5.55 4.71
CA ALA A 152 8.75 4.63 3.61
C ALA A 152 7.49 3.76 3.42
N ASP A 153 7.18 3.47 2.16
CA ASP A 153 6.21 2.43 1.79
C ASP A 153 6.86 1.04 1.95
N ILE A 154 8.10 0.92 1.48
CA ILE A 154 8.92 -0.30 1.54
C ILE A 154 10.32 0.07 2.02
N ILE A 155 10.89 -0.74 2.93
CA ILE A 155 12.27 -0.59 3.39
C ILE A 155 13.11 -1.68 2.71
N ILE A 156 14.13 -1.28 1.97
CA ILE A 156 15.05 -2.18 1.29
C ILE A 156 16.33 -2.30 2.11
N LEU A 157 16.69 -3.53 2.43
CA LEU A 157 17.93 -3.91 3.11
C LEU A 157 18.76 -4.81 2.20
N SER A 158 20.07 -4.83 2.40
CA SER A 158 20.98 -5.62 1.56
C SER A 158 21.38 -6.96 2.17
N SER A 159 20.91 -7.30 3.38
CA SER A 159 21.24 -8.53 4.09
C SER A 159 20.19 -8.91 5.14
N ARG A 160 20.15 -10.20 5.51
CA ARG A 160 19.40 -10.71 6.67
C ARG A 160 19.99 -10.20 7.98
N ASP A 161 21.30 -10.00 8.02
CA ASP A 161 21.97 -9.38 9.17
C ASP A 161 21.42 -7.96 9.44
N ALA A 162 21.33 -7.12 8.41
CA ALA A 162 20.71 -5.79 8.53
C ALA A 162 19.21 -5.87 8.86
N LEU A 163 18.50 -6.93 8.44
CA LEU A 163 17.09 -7.13 8.83
C LEU A 163 16.95 -7.46 10.31
N LYS A 164 17.88 -8.23 10.88
CA LYS A 164 17.94 -8.51 12.33
C LYS A 164 18.15 -7.21 13.10
N ASP A 165 19.05 -6.35 12.62
CA ASP A 165 19.28 -5.03 13.21
C ASP A 165 18.03 -4.16 13.17
N LEU A 166 17.36 -4.09 12.01
CA LEU A 166 16.12 -3.30 11.89
C LEU A 166 15.03 -3.80 12.84
N LYS A 167 14.84 -5.13 12.95
CA LYS A 167 13.85 -5.72 13.86
C LYS A 167 14.09 -5.35 15.32
N ASN A 168 15.35 -5.24 15.73
CA ASN A 168 15.71 -4.79 17.07
C ASN A 168 15.57 -3.27 17.22
N PHE A 169 15.84 -2.51 16.15
CA PHE A 169 15.84 -1.05 16.16
C PHE A 169 14.42 -0.44 16.11
N GLU A 170 13.55 -0.93 15.23
CA GLU A 170 12.17 -0.46 15.01
C GLU A 170 11.24 -1.64 14.65
N PRO A 171 10.84 -2.49 15.63
CA PRO A 171 10.11 -3.75 15.39
C PRO A 171 8.77 -3.57 14.69
N ASP A 172 8.03 -2.50 15.02
CA ASP A 172 6.69 -2.22 14.49
C ASP A 172 6.66 -2.00 12.96
N TYR A 173 7.82 -1.79 12.33
CA TYR A 173 7.97 -1.55 10.91
C TYR A 173 8.65 -2.70 10.16
N ALA A 174 8.91 -3.84 10.83
CA ALA A 174 9.56 -5.00 10.24
C ALA A 174 8.80 -5.54 9.01
N ASP A 175 7.46 -5.47 9.01
CA ASP A 175 6.61 -5.95 7.91
C ASP A 175 6.81 -5.19 6.60
N LYS A 176 7.32 -3.95 6.66
CA LYS A 176 7.68 -3.14 5.48
C LYS A 176 9.02 -3.55 4.86
N CYS A 177 9.80 -4.40 5.52
CA CYS A 177 11.17 -4.67 5.14
C CYS A 177 11.27 -5.80 4.13
N ARG A 178 12.10 -5.60 3.11
CA ARG A 178 12.43 -6.61 2.11
C ARG A 178 13.93 -6.59 1.87
N ILE A 179 14.49 -7.78 1.64
CA ILE A 179 15.91 -7.95 1.35
C ILE A 179 16.09 -7.97 -0.16
N SER A 180 17.05 -7.19 -0.64
CA SER A 180 17.48 -7.19 -2.04
C SER A 180 19.00 -7.11 -2.08
N ASN A 181 19.62 -8.29 -2.25
CA ASN A 181 21.07 -8.45 -2.29
C ASN A 181 21.57 -8.05 -3.68
N PHE A 182 22.43 -7.03 -3.77
CA PHE A 182 22.99 -6.63 -5.06
C PHE A 182 24.03 -7.63 -5.56
N VAL A 183 24.20 -7.66 -6.87
CA VAL A 183 25.25 -8.40 -7.59
C VAL A 183 26.22 -7.40 -8.21
N ALA A 184 27.52 -7.63 -8.09
CA ALA A 184 28.54 -6.73 -8.65
C ALA A 184 28.60 -6.79 -10.18
N ASN A 185 28.75 -5.63 -10.81
CA ASN A 185 28.88 -5.47 -12.25
C ASN A 185 30.25 -5.88 -12.77
N VAL A 186 30.30 -6.94 -13.56
CA VAL A 186 31.54 -7.37 -14.23
C VAL A 186 31.71 -6.62 -15.56
N PRO A 187 32.84 -5.92 -15.79
CA PRO A 187 33.12 -5.29 -17.08
C PRO A 187 33.23 -6.32 -18.21
N SER A 188 32.77 -5.96 -19.41
CA SER A 188 32.92 -6.80 -20.60
C SER A 188 34.39 -6.99 -20.95
N GLY A 189 34.78 -8.21 -21.36
CA GLY A 189 36.16 -8.51 -21.76
C GLY A 189 37.12 -8.74 -20.59
N ILE A 190 36.64 -8.72 -19.34
CA ILE A 190 37.54 -8.77 -18.17
C ILE A 190 38.29 -10.10 -18.07
N TRP A 191 37.69 -11.21 -18.49
CA TRP A 191 38.29 -12.55 -18.38
C TRP A 191 39.34 -12.80 -19.46
N GLU A 192 39.22 -12.10 -20.58
CA GLU A 192 40.12 -12.17 -21.74
C GLU A 192 41.39 -11.31 -21.56
N SER A 193 41.36 -10.35 -20.63
CA SER A 193 42.52 -9.50 -20.31
C SER A 193 43.60 -10.26 -19.52
N ASP A 194 44.87 -9.97 -19.78
CA ASP A 194 45.98 -10.50 -18.99
C ASP A 194 46.31 -9.53 -17.83
N PRO A 195 46.20 -9.94 -16.55
CA PRO A 195 46.55 -9.07 -15.44
C PRO A 195 48.07 -8.82 -15.27
N ALA A 196 48.94 -9.47 -16.07
CA ALA A 196 50.40 -9.36 -15.96
C ALA A 196 50.93 -7.91 -15.97
N TYR A 197 50.26 -7.00 -16.69
CA TYR A 197 50.67 -5.59 -16.78
C TYR A 197 50.67 -4.87 -15.42
N LEU A 198 49.89 -5.35 -14.44
CA LEU A 198 49.77 -4.71 -13.13
C LEU A 198 51.10 -4.67 -12.38
N MET A 199 51.92 -5.70 -12.53
CA MET A 199 53.21 -5.81 -11.85
C MET A 199 54.14 -4.69 -12.30
N GLN A 200 54.18 -4.40 -13.60
CA GLN A 200 54.93 -3.26 -14.14
C GLN A 200 54.26 -1.92 -13.79
N LYS A 201 52.93 -1.81 -13.90
CA LYS A 201 52.19 -0.56 -13.65
C LYS A 201 52.34 -0.08 -12.21
N TYR A 202 52.33 -1.00 -11.24
CA TYR A 202 52.30 -0.68 -9.81
C TYR A 202 53.55 -1.07 -9.03
N GLY A 203 54.51 -1.76 -9.64
CA GLY A 203 55.72 -2.22 -8.95
C GLY A 203 55.41 -3.22 -7.83
N ILE A 204 54.45 -4.12 -8.07
CA ILE A 204 54.01 -5.16 -7.12
C ILE A 204 54.53 -6.54 -7.57
N PRO A 205 54.68 -7.52 -6.67
CA PRO A 205 55.03 -8.89 -7.06
C PRO A 205 53.87 -9.57 -7.80
N SER A 206 54.16 -10.68 -8.47
CA SER A 206 53.15 -11.51 -9.14
C SER A 206 52.27 -12.29 -8.14
N LYS A 207 52.84 -12.76 -7.03
CA LYS A 207 52.13 -13.47 -5.95
C LYS A 207 51.79 -12.55 -4.80
N PHE A 208 50.50 -12.33 -4.54
CA PHE A 208 50.04 -11.54 -3.39
C PHE A 208 48.61 -11.88 -2.97
N PHE A 209 48.29 -11.58 -1.71
CA PHE A 209 46.93 -11.39 -1.25
C PHE A 209 46.44 -9.98 -1.58
N TYR A 210 45.19 -9.82 -1.98
CA TYR A 210 44.62 -8.51 -2.28
C TYR A 210 43.65 -8.03 -1.20
N LEU A 211 43.81 -6.80 -0.74
CA LEU A 211 42.97 -6.16 0.29
C LEU A 211 42.36 -4.85 -0.27
N PRO A 212 41.22 -4.92 -0.97
CA PRO A 212 40.59 -3.76 -1.63
C PRO A 212 39.71 -2.91 -0.68
N ASN A 213 40.18 -2.66 0.53
CA ASN A 213 39.42 -1.93 1.54
C ASN A 213 39.83 -0.46 1.64
N GLN A 214 38.83 0.42 1.81
CA GLN A 214 39.07 1.78 2.29
C GLN A 214 39.80 1.70 3.65
N PHE A 215 40.79 2.55 3.92
CA PHE A 215 41.56 2.55 5.17
C PHE A 215 40.76 3.15 6.33
N TRP A 216 39.58 2.59 6.57
CA TRP A 216 38.69 2.91 7.66
C TRP A 216 38.96 1.98 8.85
N ARG A 217 38.80 2.48 10.08
CA ARG A 217 39.14 1.70 11.29
C ARG A 217 38.45 0.33 11.33
N HIS A 218 37.16 0.29 11.00
CA HIS A 218 36.39 -0.96 11.01
C HIS A 218 36.74 -1.94 9.88
N LYS A 219 37.56 -1.53 8.89
CA LYS A 219 38.10 -2.43 7.85
C LYS A 219 39.35 -3.17 8.31
N ASN A 220 39.84 -2.91 9.53
CA ASN A 220 40.75 -3.78 10.29
C ASN A 220 42.08 -4.19 9.59
N HIS A 221 42.69 -3.27 8.86
CA HIS A 221 44.00 -3.49 8.19
C HIS A 221 45.08 -3.95 9.17
N GLU A 222 45.03 -3.42 10.39
CA GLU A 222 45.99 -3.72 11.44
C GLU A 222 46.09 -5.23 11.74
N LEU A 223 44.97 -5.95 11.75
CA LEU A 223 44.95 -7.39 12.00
C LEU A 223 45.75 -8.15 10.92
N VAL A 224 45.65 -7.72 9.66
CA VAL A 224 46.39 -8.32 8.53
C VAL A 224 47.89 -8.09 8.71
N PHE A 225 48.30 -6.89 9.12
CA PHE A 225 49.72 -6.59 9.37
C PHE A 225 50.27 -7.41 10.54
N GLN A 226 49.49 -7.61 11.59
CA GLN A 226 49.87 -8.49 12.71
C GLN A 226 50.00 -9.96 12.26
N ALA A 227 49.09 -10.45 11.42
CA ALA A 227 49.16 -11.79 10.83
C ALA A 227 50.40 -11.95 9.93
N LEU A 228 50.70 -10.96 9.07
CA LEU A 228 51.92 -10.95 8.26
C LEU A 228 53.20 -10.98 9.10
N HIS A 229 53.25 -10.23 10.19
CA HIS A 229 54.41 -10.25 11.09
C HIS A 229 54.62 -11.64 11.72
N LYS A 230 53.55 -12.36 12.07
CA LYS A 230 53.63 -13.75 12.54
C LYS A 230 54.20 -14.68 11.47
N LEU A 231 53.67 -14.60 10.24
CA LEU A 231 54.18 -15.37 9.10
C LEU A 231 55.67 -15.10 8.86
N LYS A 232 56.08 -13.83 8.92
CA LYS A 232 57.48 -13.43 8.77
C LYS A 232 58.37 -14.09 9.83
N ASN A 233 57.93 -14.12 11.08
CA ASN A 233 58.68 -14.77 12.17
C ASN A 233 58.77 -16.30 12.00
N GLU A 234 57.89 -16.91 11.19
CA GLU A 234 57.95 -18.31 10.77
C GLU A 234 58.75 -18.52 9.47
N GLY A 235 59.39 -17.47 8.93
CA GLY A 235 60.15 -17.53 7.68
C GLY A 235 59.31 -17.48 6.41
N ILE A 236 58.04 -17.07 6.50
CA ILE A 236 57.12 -16.96 5.35
C ILE A 236 56.96 -15.49 4.97
N GLU A 237 57.50 -15.11 3.82
CA GLU A 237 57.41 -13.75 3.26
C GLU A 237 56.17 -13.58 2.37
N ALA A 238 54.98 -13.71 2.96
CA ALA A 238 53.74 -13.44 2.25
C ALA A 238 53.56 -11.94 1.97
N THR A 239 53.02 -11.59 0.81
CA THR A 239 52.80 -10.19 0.39
C THR A 239 51.31 -9.83 0.34
N VAL A 240 50.96 -8.62 0.76
CA VAL A 240 49.61 -8.05 0.66
C VAL A 240 49.65 -6.75 -0.14
N VAL A 241 48.78 -6.65 -1.15
CA VAL A 241 48.53 -5.43 -1.92
C VAL A 241 47.22 -4.79 -1.43
N CYS A 242 47.27 -3.53 -1.01
CA CYS A 242 46.14 -2.78 -0.47
C CYS A 242 45.73 -1.65 -1.41
N THR A 243 44.42 -1.50 -1.64
CA THR A 243 43.85 -0.36 -2.39
C THR A 243 42.66 0.22 -1.65
N GLY A 244 42.48 1.53 -1.72
CA GLY A 244 41.36 2.25 -1.11
C GLY A 244 41.70 3.70 -0.83
N ASN A 245 40.71 4.50 -0.42
CA ASN A 245 40.99 5.83 0.10
C ASN A 245 41.73 5.69 1.44
N LEU A 246 42.85 6.40 1.55
CA LEU A 246 43.72 6.40 2.73
C LEU A 246 43.14 7.22 3.89
N THR A 247 42.05 7.98 3.66
CA THR A 247 41.48 8.87 4.68
C THR A 247 40.20 8.28 5.30
N ASP A 248 40.21 8.06 6.62
CA ASP A 248 38.99 7.91 7.41
C ASP A 248 38.57 9.30 7.94
N TYR A 249 37.41 9.79 7.50
CA TYR A 249 36.91 11.10 7.91
C TYR A 249 36.58 11.19 9.40
N ARG A 250 36.39 10.05 10.08
CA ARG A 250 36.15 9.97 11.53
C ARG A 250 37.46 9.98 12.32
N TYR A 251 38.55 9.48 11.72
CA TYR A 251 39.85 9.33 12.35
C TYR A 251 40.97 9.66 11.37
N LYS A 252 41.29 10.96 11.25
CA LYS A 252 42.23 11.48 10.25
C LYS A 252 43.65 10.95 10.37
N GLU A 253 44.06 10.52 11.57
CA GLU A 253 45.42 10.04 11.87
C GLU A 253 45.59 8.53 11.68
N HIS A 254 44.50 7.80 11.41
CA HIS A 254 44.49 6.34 11.40
C HIS A 254 45.48 5.74 10.39
N TYR A 255 45.58 6.33 9.20
CA TYR A 255 46.50 5.84 8.17
C TYR A 255 47.97 6.03 8.58
N GLN A 256 48.32 7.18 9.16
CA GLN A 256 49.67 7.44 9.64
C GLN A 256 50.07 6.48 10.78
N GLU A 257 49.12 6.07 11.62
CA GLU A 257 49.34 5.03 12.63
C GLU A 257 49.62 3.67 12.01
N LEU A 258 48.87 3.29 10.96
CA LEU A 258 49.09 2.06 10.21
C LEU A 258 50.47 2.04 9.52
N GLU A 259 50.89 3.16 8.92
CA GLU A 259 52.23 3.28 8.32
C GLU A 259 53.34 3.10 9.36
N LYS A 260 53.25 3.79 10.50
CA LYS A 260 54.20 3.62 11.62
C LYS A 260 54.24 2.18 12.10
N LYS A 261 53.09 1.49 12.09
CA LYS A 261 53.00 0.09 12.50
C LYS A 261 53.65 -0.86 11.48
N ILE A 262 53.47 -0.64 10.18
CA ILE A 262 54.17 -1.38 9.12
C ILE A 262 55.69 -1.28 9.32
N VAL A 263 56.20 -0.07 9.58
CA VAL A 263 57.63 0.15 9.85
C VAL A 263 58.08 -0.58 11.12
N ARG A 264 57.34 -0.46 12.22
CA ARG A 264 57.67 -1.12 13.50
C ARG A 264 57.70 -2.64 13.37
N LEU A 265 56.80 -3.22 12.58
CA LEU A 265 56.73 -4.67 12.34
C LEU A 265 57.72 -5.16 11.27
N GLY A 266 58.46 -4.25 10.62
CA GLY A 266 59.41 -4.57 9.57
C GLY A 266 58.75 -5.11 8.29
N LEU A 267 57.56 -4.62 7.94
CA LEU A 267 56.73 -5.15 6.83
C LEU A 267 56.81 -4.32 5.54
N GLN A 268 57.74 -3.37 5.43
CA GLN A 268 57.82 -2.45 4.27
C GLN A 268 58.00 -3.17 2.93
N GLY A 269 58.60 -4.36 2.91
CA GLY A 269 58.75 -5.19 1.70
C GLY A 269 57.58 -6.15 1.43
N GLN A 270 56.62 -6.27 2.35
CA GLN A 270 55.51 -7.23 2.29
C GLN A 270 54.13 -6.54 2.16
N VAL A 271 54.06 -5.22 2.34
CA VAL A 271 52.81 -4.46 2.26
C VAL A 271 52.94 -3.37 1.21
N HIS A 272 52.18 -3.50 0.12
CA HIS A 272 52.14 -2.52 -0.97
C HIS A 272 50.83 -1.73 -0.90
N ILE A 273 50.90 -0.44 -0.63
CA ILE A 273 49.73 0.44 -0.53
C ILE A 273 49.66 1.28 -1.80
N LEU A 274 48.67 1.00 -2.66
CA LEU A 274 48.53 1.65 -3.97
C LEU A 274 47.59 2.86 -3.93
N GLY A 275 46.83 3.05 -2.85
CA GLY A 275 45.79 4.07 -2.76
C GLY A 275 44.58 3.75 -3.66
N LEU A 276 43.97 4.79 -4.24
CA LEU A 276 42.86 4.61 -5.18
C LEU A 276 43.40 4.23 -6.56
N VAL A 277 42.88 3.14 -7.13
CA VAL A 277 43.22 2.65 -8.47
C VAL A 277 42.01 2.74 -9.40
N GLU A 278 42.23 2.56 -10.70
CA GLU A 278 41.13 2.53 -11.67
C GLU A 278 40.23 1.32 -11.39
N HIS A 279 38.92 1.47 -11.59
CA HIS A 279 37.97 0.39 -11.28
C HIS A 279 38.22 -0.89 -12.10
N SER A 280 38.73 -0.77 -13.33
CA SER A 280 39.17 -1.91 -14.14
C SER A 280 40.36 -2.64 -13.51
N ASP A 281 41.29 -1.91 -12.89
CA ASP A 281 42.45 -2.51 -12.22
C ASP A 281 42.06 -3.24 -10.94
N VAL A 282 40.99 -2.83 -10.24
CA VAL A 282 40.46 -3.58 -9.09
C VAL A 282 40.15 -5.03 -9.50
N TYR A 283 39.46 -5.21 -10.62
CA TYR A 283 39.15 -6.54 -11.13
C TYR A 283 40.39 -7.31 -11.57
N MET A 284 41.36 -6.66 -12.21
CA MET A 284 42.63 -7.29 -12.58
C MET A 284 43.44 -7.71 -11.34
N LEU A 285 43.43 -6.90 -10.28
CA LEU A 285 44.08 -7.21 -9.00
C LEU A 285 43.39 -8.39 -8.30
N ILE A 286 42.05 -8.44 -8.32
CA ILE A 286 41.30 -9.63 -7.86
C ILE A 286 41.76 -10.86 -8.62
N ARG A 287 41.76 -10.81 -9.96
CA ARG A 287 42.16 -11.94 -10.81
C ARG A 287 43.60 -12.38 -10.59
N GLN A 288 44.55 -11.44 -10.47
CA GLN A 288 45.96 -11.76 -10.23
C GLN A 288 46.21 -12.33 -8.83
N SER A 289 45.49 -11.86 -7.82
CA SER A 289 45.73 -12.24 -6.43
C SER A 289 45.50 -13.73 -6.21
N ILE A 290 46.21 -14.30 -5.23
CA ILE A 290 45.95 -15.68 -4.82
C ILE A 290 44.62 -15.79 -4.07
N ALA A 291 44.26 -14.78 -3.30
CA ALA A 291 42.99 -14.65 -2.59
C ALA A 291 42.74 -13.20 -2.23
N VAL A 292 41.46 -12.85 -2.11
CA VAL A 292 41.02 -11.54 -1.60
C VAL A 292 40.78 -11.63 -0.10
N LEU A 293 41.41 -10.73 0.66
CA LEU A 293 41.23 -10.57 2.10
C LEU A 293 40.13 -9.55 2.37
N ASN A 294 39.22 -9.87 3.29
CA ASN A 294 38.36 -8.86 3.90
C ASN A 294 38.24 -9.08 5.43
N PRO A 295 39.03 -8.34 6.23
CA PRO A 295 39.09 -8.50 7.69
C PRO A 295 38.11 -7.63 8.46
N SER A 296 37.12 -7.04 7.78
CA SER A 296 36.15 -6.12 8.37
C SER A 296 35.57 -6.59 9.70
N LEU A 297 35.44 -5.66 10.64
CA LEU A 297 34.72 -5.84 11.90
C LEU A 297 33.21 -5.76 11.71
N PHE A 298 32.77 -5.03 10.69
CA PHE A 298 31.36 -4.82 10.35
C PHE A 298 31.19 -4.49 8.85
N GLU A 299 30.12 -5.00 8.24
CA GLU A 299 29.71 -4.76 6.85
C GLU A 299 28.18 -4.74 6.75
N GLY A 300 27.61 -4.08 5.74
CA GLY A 300 26.18 -4.17 5.41
C GLY A 300 25.87 -5.27 4.40
N TRP A 301 26.49 -5.18 3.23
CA TRP A 301 26.66 -6.22 2.22
C TRP A 301 27.93 -5.85 1.46
N SER A 302 28.95 -6.70 1.49
CA SER A 302 30.29 -6.33 1.00
C SER A 302 30.35 -6.35 -0.52
N THR A 303 30.66 -5.20 -1.13
CA THR A 303 30.92 -5.08 -2.56
C THR A 303 32.09 -5.96 -2.98
N THR A 304 33.19 -5.96 -2.22
CA THR A 304 34.38 -6.77 -2.49
C THR A 304 34.04 -8.25 -2.58
N VAL A 305 33.21 -8.76 -1.67
CA VAL A 305 32.80 -10.16 -1.69
C VAL A 305 31.92 -10.45 -2.91
N GLU A 306 31.04 -9.52 -3.30
CA GLU A 306 30.27 -9.65 -4.54
C GLU A 306 31.14 -9.61 -5.80
N GLU A 307 32.16 -8.77 -5.86
CA GLU A 307 33.13 -8.72 -6.96
C GLU A 307 33.86 -10.06 -7.09
N CYS A 308 34.29 -10.66 -5.97
CA CYS A 308 34.93 -11.98 -5.97
C CYS A 308 33.99 -13.09 -6.45
N LYS A 309 32.70 -13.05 -6.06
CA LYS A 309 31.67 -14.00 -6.54
C LYS A 309 31.40 -13.84 -8.03
N SER A 310 31.39 -12.60 -8.51
CA SER A 310 31.06 -12.29 -9.89
C SER A 310 32.23 -12.54 -10.84
N ILE A 311 33.47 -12.40 -10.39
CA ILE A 311 34.68 -12.73 -11.17
C ILE A 311 35.03 -14.21 -11.09
N GLY A 312 34.91 -14.82 -9.90
CA GLY A 312 35.44 -16.15 -9.62
C GLY A 312 36.81 -16.11 -8.95
N LYS A 313 36.88 -15.63 -7.71
CA LYS A 313 38.11 -15.64 -6.90
C LYS A 313 37.83 -16.06 -5.46
N GLN A 314 38.72 -16.86 -4.90
CA GLN A 314 38.65 -17.27 -3.50
C GLN A 314 38.86 -16.11 -2.53
N CYS A 315 38.25 -16.21 -1.35
CA CYS A 315 38.31 -15.17 -0.33
C CYS A 315 38.75 -15.72 1.03
N ILE A 316 39.43 -14.87 1.80
CA ILE A 316 39.67 -15.07 3.23
C ILE A 316 38.92 -13.96 3.98
N LEU A 317 37.84 -14.33 4.66
CA LEU A 317 36.86 -13.41 5.22
C LEU A 317 36.78 -13.50 6.75
N SER A 318 36.57 -12.37 7.40
CA SER A 318 36.23 -12.36 8.82
C SER A 318 34.91 -13.10 9.09
N ASP A 319 34.77 -13.70 10.26
CA ASP A 319 33.62 -14.51 10.68
C ASP A 319 32.33 -13.72 11.02
N ILE A 320 32.18 -12.52 10.46
CA ILE A 320 30.97 -11.70 10.64
C ILE A 320 29.76 -12.36 9.97
N ASP A 321 28.57 -12.15 10.56
CA ASP A 321 27.35 -12.83 10.13
C ASP A 321 27.02 -12.57 8.66
N VAL A 322 27.21 -11.34 8.18
CA VAL A 322 26.99 -11.03 6.76
C VAL A 322 28.01 -11.66 5.80
N HIS A 323 29.26 -11.88 6.20
CA HIS A 323 30.20 -12.62 5.35
C HIS A 323 29.81 -14.10 5.26
N LYS A 324 29.29 -14.67 6.34
CA LYS A 324 28.69 -16.03 6.34
C LYS A 324 27.41 -16.08 5.50
N GLU A 325 26.63 -14.99 5.48
CA GLU A 325 25.46 -14.87 4.63
C GLU A 325 25.83 -14.76 3.13
N GLN A 326 26.86 -13.98 2.78
CA GLN A 326 27.30 -13.80 1.39
C GLN A 326 27.92 -15.05 0.78
N ASN A 327 28.64 -15.82 1.60
CA ASN A 327 29.21 -17.14 1.31
C ASN A 327 29.76 -17.31 -0.13
N PRO A 328 30.86 -16.62 -0.49
CA PRO A 328 31.44 -16.78 -1.82
C PRO A 328 32.02 -18.19 -2.02
N PRO A 329 32.12 -18.68 -3.28
CA PRO A 329 32.80 -19.94 -3.57
C PRO A 329 34.24 -19.95 -3.05
N LYS A 330 34.71 -21.10 -2.55
CA LYS A 330 36.10 -21.30 -2.05
C LYS A 330 36.49 -20.26 -0.98
N VAL A 331 35.62 -20.05 0.00
CA VAL A 331 35.86 -19.13 1.12
C VAL A 331 36.56 -19.81 2.29
N THR A 332 37.48 -19.09 2.93
CA THR A 332 38.03 -19.43 4.24
C THR A 332 37.64 -18.36 5.26
N TYR A 333 37.04 -18.76 6.37
CA TYR A 333 36.69 -17.85 7.45
C TYR A 333 37.76 -17.83 8.54
N PHE A 334 37.94 -16.67 9.17
CA PHE A 334 38.80 -16.51 10.35
C PHE A 334 38.14 -15.63 11.41
N LYS A 335 38.55 -15.80 12.68
CA LYS A 335 38.10 -15.01 13.82
C LYS A 335 38.57 -13.57 13.68
N ARG A 336 37.63 -12.62 13.58
CA ARG A 336 37.90 -11.21 13.21
C ARG A 336 38.83 -10.43 14.18
N ASN A 337 39.10 -10.96 15.36
CA ASN A 337 39.95 -10.35 16.40
C ASN A 337 41.21 -11.19 16.71
N ASP A 338 41.50 -12.23 15.92
CA ASP A 338 42.61 -13.14 16.17
C ASP A 338 43.63 -13.12 15.02
N PRO A 339 44.77 -12.42 15.18
CA PRO A 339 45.79 -12.38 14.14
C PRO A 339 46.52 -13.73 13.96
N THR A 340 46.45 -14.64 14.94
CA THR A 340 47.06 -15.97 14.83
C THR A 340 46.22 -16.86 13.93
N ASP A 341 44.90 -16.90 14.15
CA ASP A 341 43.98 -17.64 13.27
C ASP A 341 44.05 -17.12 11.82
N LEU A 342 44.08 -15.79 11.63
CA LEU A 342 44.29 -15.22 10.29
C LEU A 342 45.63 -15.63 9.69
N ALA A 343 46.73 -15.58 10.45
CA ALA A 343 48.04 -16.02 9.97
C ALA A 343 48.02 -17.49 9.52
N GLU A 344 47.38 -18.38 10.26
CA GLU A 344 47.23 -19.79 9.87
C GLU A 344 46.46 -19.96 8.55
N LYS A 345 45.35 -19.22 8.37
CA LYS A 345 44.58 -19.27 7.11
C LYS A 345 45.38 -18.72 5.94
N MET A 346 46.09 -17.61 6.16
CA MET A 346 46.98 -17.01 5.16
C MET A 346 48.13 -17.95 4.81
N LYS A 347 48.77 -18.61 5.79
CA LYS A 347 49.82 -19.62 5.58
C LYS A 347 49.33 -20.72 4.65
N ASN A 348 48.20 -21.33 4.99
CA ASN A 348 47.63 -22.41 4.22
C ASN A 348 47.31 -21.98 2.77
N CYS A 349 46.73 -20.80 2.60
CA CYS A 349 46.43 -20.26 1.27
C CYS A 349 47.70 -19.94 0.48
N TRP A 350 48.71 -19.33 1.12
CA TRP A 350 49.98 -18.94 0.50
C TRP A 350 50.75 -20.15 -0.04
N THR A 351 50.79 -21.24 0.73
CA THR A 351 51.47 -22.49 0.34
C THR A 351 50.75 -23.22 -0.79
N ASN A 352 49.42 -23.25 -0.77
CA ASN A 352 48.64 -24.13 -1.66
C ASN A 352 48.04 -23.43 -2.89
N SER A 353 48.11 -22.10 -2.99
CA SER A 353 47.53 -21.35 -4.10
C SER A 353 48.58 -20.84 -5.08
N GLN A 354 48.19 -20.80 -6.35
CA GLN A 354 48.95 -20.19 -7.43
C GLN A 354 48.52 -18.74 -7.64
N GLU A 355 49.46 -17.92 -8.11
CA GLU A 355 49.18 -16.57 -8.58
C GLU A 355 48.42 -16.58 -9.91
N GLY A 356 47.73 -15.48 -10.22
CA GLY A 356 47.02 -15.32 -11.47
C GLY A 356 45.55 -15.78 -11.44
N PRO A 357 44.88 -15.73 -12.61
CA PRO A 357 43.48 -16.12 -12.78
C PRO A 357 43.17 -17.54 -12.26
N ASP A 358 42.09 -17.71 -11.49
CA ASP A 358 41.59 -19.03 -11.09
C ASP A 358 40.61 -19.51 -12.16
N ILE A 359 41.11 -20.19 -13.19
CA ILE A 359 40.34 -20.53 -14.40
C ILE A 359 39.06 -21.32 -14.09
N GLU A 360 39.09 -22.22 -13.11
CA GLU A 360 37.92 -23.01 -12.73
C GLU A 360 36.84 -22.16 -12.08
N LEU A 361 37.22 -21.31 -11.10
CA LEU A 361 36.29 -20.39 -10.47
C LEU A 361 35.79 -19.31 -11.43
N GLU A 362 36.66 -18.78 -12.30
CA GLU A 362 36.31 -17.77 -13.30
C GLU A 362 35.30 -18.31 -14.31
N ASN A 363 35.51 -19.53 -14.83
CA ASN A 363 34.55 -20.19 -15.71
C ASN A 363 33.20 -20.42 -15.02
N SER A 364 33.23 -20.86 -13.76
CA SER A 364 32.01 -21.07 -12.96
C SER A 364 31.25 -19.77 -12.74
N ALA A 365 31.95 -18.68 -12.40
CA ALA A 365 31.34 -17.37 -12.20
C ALA A 365 30.78 -16.78 -13.50
N LYS A 366 31.54 -16.87 -14.60
CA LYS A 366 31.12 -16.44 -15.94
C LYS A 366 29.87 -17.17 -16.41
N ALA A 367 29.72 -18.46 -16.11
CA ALA A 367 28.56 -19.26 -16.49
C ALA A 367 27.26 -18.83 -15.78
N ILE A 368 27.34 -18.22 -14.58
CA ILE A 368 26.16 -17.92 -13.75
C ILE A 368 25.87 -16.42 -13.59
N ILE A 369 26.77 -15.52 -13.99
CA ILE A 369 26.66 -14.08 -13.70
C ILE A 369 25.36 -13.46 -14.25
N ASP A 370 24.94 -13.83 -15.46
CA ASP A 370 23.71 -13.31 -16.06
C ASP A 370 22.45 -13.81 -15.34
N SER A 371 22.48 -15.08 -14.87
CA SER A 371 21.42 -15.65 -14.04
C SER A 371 21.32 -14.91 -12.70
N ARG A 372 22.46 -14.64 -12.04
CA ARG A 372 22.51 -13.88 -10.78
C ARG A 372 21.98 -12.45 -10.95
N LYS A 373 22.38 -11.75 -12.02
CA LYS A 373 21.86 -10.40 -12.34
C LYS A 373 20.35 -10.42 -12.58
N SER A 374 19.87 -11.42 -13.32
CA SER A 374 18.45 -11.62 -13.59
C SER A 374 17.66 -11.90 -12.30
N GLU A 375 18.19 -12.75 -11.41
CA GLU A 375 17.58 -13.05 -10.11
C GLU A 375 17.48 -11.80 -9.23
N TYR A 376 18.55 -11.00 -9.15
CA TYR A 376 18.54 -9.73 -8.42
C TYR A 376 17.48 -8.76 -8.97
N ALA A 377 17.41 -8.59 -10.30
CA ALA A 377 16.38 -7.76 -10.93
C ALA A 377 14.96 -8.29 -10.64
N ASN A 378 14.75 -9.60 -10.78
CA ASN A 378 13.46 -10.24 -10.52
C ASN A 378 13.01 -10.08 -9.07
N ASN A 379 13.93 -10.27 -8.12
CA ASN A 379 13.68 -10.03 -6.70
C ASN A 379 13.25 -8.59 -6.44
N PHE A 380 14.02 -7.60 -6.94
CA PHE A 380 13.71 -6.18 -6.74
C PHE A 380 12.32 -5.81 -7.32
N ILE A 381 11.96 -6.33 -8.50
CA ILE A 381 10.65 -6.10 -9.12
C ILE A 381 9.53 -6.83 -8.39
N SER A 382 9.78 -8.04 -7.88
CA SER A 382 8.78 -8.79 -7.12
C SER A 382 8.33 -8.04 -5.87
N ILE A 383 9.26 -7.39 -5.17
CA ILE A 383 9.00 -6.54 -4.00
C ILE A 383 8.04 -5.40 -4.36
N ILE A 384 8.29 -4.71 -5.48
CA ILE A 384 7.45 -3.60 -5.95
C ILE A 384 6.04 -4.10 -6.30
N ARG A 385 5.93 -5.22 -7.02
CA ARG A 385 4.64 -5.78 -7.44
C ARG A 385 3.82 -6.32 -6.27
N GLU A 386 4.47 -6.91 -5.27
CA GLU A 386 3.83 -7.35 -4.03
C GLU A 386 3.12 -6.18 -3.35
N PHE A 387 3.83 -5.06 -3.19
CA PHE A 387 3.27 -3.85 -2.59
C PHE A 387 2.18 -3.22 -3.46
N GLU A 388 2.34 -3.18 -4.79
CA GLU A 388 1.29 -2.71 -5.70
C GLU A 388 0.00 -3.53 -5.53
N LYS A 389 0.11 -4.86 -5.43
CA LYS A 389 -1.02 -5.75 -5.19
C LYS A 389 -1.70 -5.43 -3.88
N GLN A 390 -0.94 -5.35 -2.78
CA GLN A 390 -1.48 -5.00 -1.46
C GLN A 390 -2.17 -3.62 -1.45
N LYS A 391 -1.57 -2.63 -2.11
CA LYS A 391 -2.13 -1.28 -2.24
C LYS A 391 -3.43 -1.31 -3.06
N ASN A 392 -3.48 -2.07 -4.14
CA ASN A 392 -4.69 -2.20 -4.96
C ASN A 392 -5.80 -2.97 -4.23
N ASP A 393 -5.47 -4.01 -3.47
CA ASP A 393 -6.42 -4.75 -2.65
C ASP A 393 -7.01 -3.84 -1.55
N SER A 394 -6.19 -2.98 -0.93
CA SER A 394 -6.66 -2.01 0.06
C SER A 394 -7.56 -0.90 -0.51
N LYS A 395 -7.52 -0.67 -1.83
CA LYS A 395 -8.38 0.30 -2.52
C LYS A 395 -9.76 -0.27 -2.88
N ARG A 396 -9.95 -1.59 -2.86
CA ARG A 396 -11.25 -2.20 -3.20
C ARG A 396 -12.25 -1.98 -2.06
N PHE A 397 -13.52 -1.83 -2.41
CA PHE A 397 -14.57 -1.68 -1.41
C PHE A 397 -14.80 -3.00 -0.67
N HIS A 398 -14.57 -3.00 0.64
CA HIS A 398 -14.49 -4.22 1.46
C HIS A 398 -15.79 -4.57 2.20
N VAL A 399 -16.72 -3.63 2.34
CA VAL A 399 -18.00 -3.89 3.03
C VAL A 399 -18.89 -4.74 2.11
N PRO A 400 -19.40 -5.90 2.58
CA PRO A 400 -20.30 -6.73 1.79
C PRO A 400 -21.58 -5.98 1.40
N ILE A 401 -22.05 -6.21 0.18
CA ILE A 401 -23.27 -5.58 -0.34
C ILE A 401 -24.28 -6.69 -0.68
N LEU A 402 -25.51 -6.58 -0.18
CA LEU A 402 -26.66 -7.33 -0.64
C LEU A 402 -27.40 -6.52 -1.72
N PHE A 403 -27.46 -7.07 -2.93
CA PHE A 403 -28.19 -6.51 -4.06
C PHE A 403 -29.45 -7.34 -4.33
N LEU A 404 -30.60 -6.71 -4.15
CA LEU A 404 -31.92 -7.30 -4.29
C LEU A 404 -32.47 -6.98 -5.69
N ILE A 405 -32.73 -8.01 -6.48
CA ILE A 405 -33.18 -7.87 -7.87
C ILE A 405 -34.44 -8.70 -8.13
N PHE A 406 -35.19 -8.34 -9.17
CA PHE A 406 -36.33 -9.15 -9.62
C PHE A 406 -36.44 -9.19 -11.15
N ASN A 407 -37.41 -8.48 -11.74
CA ASN A 407 -37.77 -8.54 -13.15
C ASN A 407 -37.55 -7.20 -13.87
N ARG A 408 -36.64 -6.35 -13.39
CA ARG A 408 -36.37 -5.02 -13.98
C ARG A 408 -34.93 -4.93 -14.49
N PRO A 409 -34.61 -5.53 -15.65
CA PRO A 409 -33.24 -5.58 -16.15
C PRO A 409 -32.65 -4.18 -16.38
N LYS A 410 -33.45 -3.23 -16.87
CA LYS A 410 -33.00 -1.84 -17.11
C LYS A 410 -32.60 -1.10 -15.83
N LEU A 411 -33.35 -1.26 -14.74
CA LEU A 411 -33.01 -0.62 -13.47
C LEU A 411 -31.84 -1.34 -12.80
N THR A 412 -31.86 -2.68 -12.83
CA THR A 412 -30.77 -3.52 -12.34
C THR A 412 -29.44 -3.13 -12.98
N LYS A 413 -29.41 -2.95 -14.30
CA LYS A 413 -28.21 -2.51 -15.03
C LYS A 413 -27.69 -1.16 -14.53
N GLN A 414 -28.56 -0.17 -14.32
CA GLN A 414 -28.16 1.16 -13.83
C GLN A 414 -27.56 1.09 -12.42
N SER A 415 -28.15 0.28 -11.54
CA SER A 415 -27.64 0.06 -10.18
C SER A 415 -26.32 -0.72 -10.20
N LEU A 416 -26.19 -1.73 -11.07
CA LEU A 416 -24.96 -2.49 -11.27
C LEU A 416 -23.83 -1.62 -11.82
N ASP A 417 -24.12 -0.69 -12.73
CA ASP A 417 -23.13 0.27 -13.24
C ASP A 417 -22.57 1.16 -12.12
N LYS A 418 -23.34 1.43 -11.06
CA LYS A 418 -22.83 2.11 -9.85
C LYS A 418 -21.95 1.21 -9.00
N LEU A 419 -22.33 -0.05 -8.82
CA LEU A 419 -21.49 -1.03 -8.13
C LEU A 419 -20.16 -1.26 -8.86
N ARG A 420 -20.16 -1.26 -10.20
CA ARG A 420 -18.94 -1.36 -11.02
C ARG A 420 -17.93 -0.24 -10.72
N GLN A 421 -18.38 0.95 -10.32
CA GLN A 421 -17.48 2.07 -10.00
C GLN A 421 -16.68 1.84 -8.72
N ILE A 422 -17.26 1.13 -7.75
CA ILE A 422 -16.60 0.84 -6.46
C ILE A 422 -15.99 -0.55 -6.39
N LYS A 423 -16.29 -1.43 -7.37
CA LYS A 423 -15.76 -2.79 -7.50
C LYS A 423 -15.76 -3.55 -6.17
N PRO A 424 -16.94 -3.82 -5.58
CA PRO A 424 -17.01 -4.47 -4.27
C PRO A 424 -16.33 -5.82 -4.32
N ARG A 425 -15.57 -6.14 -3.25
CA ARG A 425 -14.89 -7.43 -3.13
C ARG A 425 -15.88 -8.58 -2.95
N VAL A 426 -16.98 -8.35 -2.25
CA VAL A 426 -18.00 -9.36 -1.93
C VAL A 426 -19.39 -8.81 -2.25
N LEU A 427 -20.12 -9.53 -3.10
CA LEU A 427 -21.48 -9.19 -3.52
C LEU A 427 -22.42 -10.37 -3.26
N TYR A 428 -23.45 -10.13 -2.47
CA TYR A 428 -24.56 -11.05 -2.28
C TYR A 428 -25.69 -10.60 -3.21
N VAL A 429 -26.19 -11.50 -4.05
CA VAL A 429 -27.26 -11.20 -5.00
C VAL A 429 -28.45 -12.10 -4.69
N ALA A 430 -29.58 -11.50 -4.35
CA ALA A 430 -30.82 -12.24 -4.15
C ALA A 430 -31.85 -11.83 -5.20
N ALA A 431 -32.30 -12.80 -6.00
CA ALA A 431 -33.29 -12.61 -7.05
C ALA A 431 -34.59 -13.33 -6.70
N ASP A 432 -35.71 -12.61 -6.69
CA ASP A 432 -37.02 -13.26 -6.57
C ASP A 432 -37.39 -14.02 -7.86
N GLY A 433 -38.35 -14.94 -7.76
CA GLY A 433 -38.83 -15.73 -8.89
C GLY A 433 -39.98 -15.06 -9.65
N PRO A 434 -40.26 -15.48 -10.89
CA PRO A 434 -41.37 -14.97 -11.68
C PRO A 434 -42.72 -15.17 -10.98
N ARG A 435 -43.65 -14.22 -11.17
CA ARG A 435 -45.02 -14.36 -10.65
C ARG A 435 -45.74 -15.49 -11.39
N LYS A 436 -46.58 -16.24 -10.67
CA LYS A 436 -47.35 -17.36 -11.24
C LYS A 436 -48.16 -16.89 -12.44
N ASN A 437 -48.11 -17.66 -13.54
CA ASN A 437 -48.80 -17.39 -14.81
C ASN A 437 -48.40 -16.04 -15.48
N ASN A 438 -47.19 -15.55 -15.24
CA ASN A 438 -46.66 -14.36 -15.91
C ASN A 438 -45.46 -14.74 -16.79
N GLU A 439 -45.68 -14.95 -18.09
CA GLU A 439 -44.63 -15.31 -19.05
C GLU A 439 -43.60 -14.19 -19.27
N GLU A 440 -44.02 -12.92 -19.15
CA GLU A 440 -43.13 -11.77 -19.26
C GLU A 440 -42.12 -11.76 -18.12
N ASP A 441 -42.55 -12.06 -16.89
CA ASP A 441 -41.67 -12.18 -15.73
C ASP A 441 -40.59 -13.25 -15.93
N ILE A 442 -40.90 -14.39 -16.56
CA ILE A 442 -39.92 -15.45 -16.81
C ILE A 442 -38.76 -14.89 -17.65
N SER A 443 -39.10 -14.18 -18.74
CA SER A 443 -38.10 -13.56 -19.61
C SER A 443 -37.33 -12.44 -18.89
N LEU A 444 -38.02 -11.56 -18.18
CA LEU A 444 -37.41 -10.42 -17.49
C LEU A 444 -36.52 -10.84 -16.31
N CYS A 445 -36.91 -11.85 -15.53
CA CYS A 445 -36.09 -12.42 -14.47
C CYS A 445 -34.81 -13.05 -15.04
N ARG A 446 -34.91 -13.79 -16.15
CA ARG A 446 -33.75 -14.36 -16.83
C ARG A 446 -32.77 -13.27 -17.26
N GLN A 447 -33.25 -12.25 -17.99
CA GLN A 447 -32.43 -11.11 -18.41
C GLN A 447 -31.78 -10.38 -17.23
N THR A 448 -32.51 -10.24 -16.13
CA THR A 448 -32.00 -9.59 -14.92
C THR A 448 -30.88 -10.39 -14.25
N ARG A 449 -30.99 -11.72 -14.23
CA ARG A 449 -29.95 -12.63 -13.69
C ARG A 449 -28.72 -12.70 -14.60
N GLU A 450 -28.90 -12.67 -15.92
CA GLU A 450 -27.80 -12.66 -16.90
C GLU A 450 -26.85 -11.46 -16.68
N LEU A 451 -27.37 -10.28 -16.31
CA LEU A 451 -26.55 -9.11 -15.98
C LEU A 451 -25.55 -9.36 -14.83
N ILE A 452 -25.86 -10.27 -13.91
CA ILE A 452 -24.97 -10.62 -12.79
C ILE A 452 -23.81 -11.49 -13.27
N GLU A 453 -24.02 -12.27 -14.32
CA GLU A 453 -22.96 -13.08 -14.95
C GLU A 453 -22.00 -12.23 -15.79
N GLU A 454 -22.42 -11.02 -16.20
CA GLU A 454 -21.62 -10.05 -16.95
C GLU A 454 -20.71 -9.17 -16.07
N ILE A 455 -20.56 -9.47 -14.78
CA ILE A 455 -19.68 -8.74 -13.86
C ILE A 455 -18.22 -8.92 -14.29
N ASP A 456 -17.56 -7.79 -14.62
CA ASP A 456 -16.24 -7.72 -15.26
C ASP A 456 -15.11 -7.31 -14.30
N TRP A 457 -15.36 -7.33 -12.99
CA TRP A 457 -14.35 -7.09 -11.95
C TRP A 457 -14.23 -8.29 -11.00
N GLU A 458 -13.07 -8.45 -10.38
CA GLU A 458 -12.83 -9.50 -9.40
C GLU A 458 -13.73 -9.31 -8.17
N CYS A 459 -14.69 -10.22 -8.00
CA CYS A 459 -15.74 -10.15 -7.01
C CYS A 459 -16.13 -11.56 -6.56
N GLU A 460 -16.19 -11.79 -5.25
CA GLU A 460 -16.82 -12.98 -4.68
C GLU A 460 -18.34 -12.80 -4.70
N ILE A 461 -19.04 -13.61 -5.50
CA ILE A 461 -20.49 -13.48 -5.70
C ILE A 461 -21.21 -14.66 -5.03
N HIS A 462 -22.10 -14.36 -4.08
CA HIS A 462 -23.02 -15.33 -3.50
C HIS A 462 -24.42 -15.11 -4.07
N LYS A 463 -25.09 -16.17 -4.53
CA LYS A 463 -26.38 -16.06 -5.24
C LYS A 463 -27.49 -16.76 -4.46
N LEU A 464 -28.62 -16.09 -4.31
CA LEU A 464 -29.89 -16.63 -3.80
C LEU A 464 -30.98 -16.36 -4.85
N TYR A 465 -31.11 -17.25 -5.83
CA TYR A 465 -32.14 -17.15 -6.87
C TYR A 465 -33.32 -18.05 -6.50
N ARG A 466 -34.53 -17.51 -6.62
CA ARG A 466 -35.77 -18.24 -6.35
C ARG A 466 -36.48 -18.63 -7.64
N ASP A 467 -37.10 -19.80 -7.64
CA ASP A 467 -37.88 -20.26 -8.79
C ASP A 467 -39.30 -19.69 -8.81
N GLU A 468 -39.83 -19.29 -7.65
CA GLU A 468 -41.17 -18.73 -7.50
C GLU A 468 -41.12 -17.36 -6.82
N ASN A 469 -42.09 -16.50 -7.16
CA ASN A 469 -42.23 -15.19 -6.52
C ASN A 469 -42.72 -15.33 -5.07
N LEU A 470 -41.91 -14.95 -4.09
CA LEU A 470 -42.31 -14.98 -2.68
C LEU A 470 -42.95 -13.67 -2.20
N SER A 471 -43.14 -12.71 -3.10
CA SER A 471 -43.60 -11.35 -2.82
C SER A 471 -42.60 -10.48 -2.05
N THR A 472 -42.73 -9.16 -2.17
CA THR A 472 -41.74 -8.20 -1.64
C THR A 472 -41.46 -8.37 -0.15
N GLN A 473 -42.49 -8.62 0.67
CA GLN A 473 -42.32 -8.78 2.11
C GLN A 473 -41.43 -9.98 2.48
N VAL A 474 -41.68 -11.15 1.88
CA VAL A 474 -40.96 -12.39 2.22
C VAL A 474 -39.62 -12.45 1.51
N ALA A 475 -39.61 -12.14 0.20
CA ALA A 475 -38.42 -12.24 -0.63
C ALA A 475 -37.27 -11.37 -0.11
N VAL A 476 -37.56 -10.11 0.26
CA VAL A 476 -36.56 -9.17 0.75
C VAL A 476 -36.12 -9.51 2.17
N SER A 477 -37.06 -9.71 3.10
CA SER A 477 -36.70 -9.96 4.51
C SER A 477 -35.92 -11.26 4.72
N SER A 478 -36.27 -12.33 3.98
CA SER A 478 -35.52 -13.58 4.03
C SER A 478 -34.16 -13.48 3.34
N ALA A 479 -34.00 -12.65 2.30
CA ALA A 479 -32.72 -12.37 1.67
C ALA A 479 -31.78 -11.58 2.61
N ILE A 480 -32.29 -10.57 3.31
CA ILE A 480 -31.52 -9.84 4.34
C ILE A 480 -31.11 -10.78 5.49
N THR A 481 -32.01 -11.67 5.89
CA THR A 481 -31.71 -12.70 6.90
C THR A 481 -30.62 -13.66 6.44
N TRP A 482 -30.69 -14.13 5.18
CA TRP A 482 -29.65 -14.96 4.57
C TRP A 482 -28.30 -14.23 4.54
N PHE A 483 -28.28 -12.95 4.16
CA PHE A 483 -27.08 -12.12 4.13
C PHE A 483 -26.44 -12.00 5.52
N PHE A 484 -27.19 -11.59 6.54
CA PHE A 484 -26.65 -11.40 7.89
C PHE A 484 -26.37 -12.69 8.67
N LYS A 485 -26.72 -13.86 8.14
CA LYS A 485 -26.18 -15.15 8.64
C LYS A 485 -24.70 -15.32 8.30
N SER A 486 -24.25 -14.73 7.20
CA SER A 486 -22.89 -14.90 6.68
C SER A 486 -21.98 -13.71 6.99
N VAL A 487 -22.54 -12.50 7.17
CA VAL A 487 -21.75 -11.29 7.39
C VAL A 487 -22.14 -10.58 8.69
N LYS A 488 -21.14 -9.96 9.35
CA LYS A 488 -21.38 -9.19 10.57
C LYS A 488 -22.09 -7.87 10.31
N GLU A 489 -21.87 -7.28 9.15
CA GLU A 489 -22.38 -5.96 8.76
C GLU A 489 -22.35 -5.82 7.23
N GLY A 490 -23.14 -4.89 6.69
CA GLY A 490 -23.19 -4.69 5.25
C GLY A 490 -24.21 -3.69 4.77
N ILE A 491 -24.20 -3.46 3.46
CA ILE A 491 -25.08 -2.53 2.73
C ILE A 491 -26.18 -3.34 2.02
N ILE A 492 -27.40 -2.84 2.02
CA ILE A 492 -28.56 -3.40 1.33
C ILE A 492 -29.01 -2.40 0.27
N LEU A 493 -29.10 -2.87 -0.99
CA LEU A 493 -29.51 -2.07 -2.14
C LEU A 493 -30.55 -2.83 -2.98
N GLU A 494 -31.63 -2.16 -3.35
CA GLU A 494 -32.64 -2.67 -4.30
C GLU A 494 -32.30 -2.25 -5.73
N ASP A 495 -32.79 -3.00 -6.73
CA ASP A 495 -32.54 -2.74 -8.16
C ASP A 495 -32.94 -1.34 -8.63
N ASP A 496 -33.89 -0.72 -7.95
CA ASP A 496 -34.40 0.62 -8.23
C ASP A 496 -33.71 1.74 -7.42
N CYS A 497 -32.69 1.41 -6.63
CA CYS A 497 -31.95 2.36 -5.81
C CYS A 497 -30.59 2.71 -6.44
N ILE A 498 -30.49 3.91 -7.03
CA ILE A 498 -29.23 4.44 -7.54
C ILE A 498 -28.47 5.11 -6.41
N ALA A 499 -27.36 4.51 -5.99
CA ALA A 499 -26.46 5.05 -4.98
C ALA A 499 -25.29 5.84 -5.58
N ASP A 500 -24.90 6.92 -4.90
CA ASP A 500 -23.65 7.64 -5.20
C ASP A 500 -22.42 6.93 -4.59
N ALA A 501 -21.22 7.17 -5.13
CA ALA A 501 -19.97 6.61 -4.58
C ALA A 501 -19.79 7.02 -3.10
N ASP A 502 -20.21 8.23 -2.75
CA ASP A 502 -20.15 8.72 -1.37
C ASP A 502 -21.05 7.96 -0.40
N PHE A 503 -22.16 7.36 -0.85
CA PHE A 503 -23.00 6.51 0.00
C PHE A 503 -22.23 5.30 0.53
N PHE A 504 -21.47 4.63 -0.33
CA PHE A 504 -20.69 3.46 0.04
C PHE A 504 -19.59 3.82 1.03
N ARG A 505 -18.84 4.91 0.75
CA ARG A 505 -17.82 5.41 1.67
C ARG A 505 -18.40 5.84 3.01
N PHE A 506 -19.53 6.55 2.99
CA PHE A 506 -20.23 6.95 4.21
C PHE A 506 -20.67 5.75 5.04
N SER A 507 -21.33 4.78 4.40
CA SER A 507 -21.81 3.57 5.07
C SER A 507 -20.66 2.79 5.68
N ALA A 508 -19.54 2.59 4.97
CA ALA A 508 -18.38 1.90 5.50
C ALA A 508 -17.81 2.58 6.76
N GLN A 509 -17.69 3.91 6.76
CA GLN A 509 -17.21 4.64 7.93
C GLN A 509 -18.19 4.57 9.11
N MET A 510 -19.50 4.62 8.85
CA MET A 510 -20.51 4.51 9.92
C MET A 510 -20.58 3.09 10.49
N LEU A 511 -20.49 2.06 9.64
CA LEU A 511 -20.45 0.65 10.06
C LEU A 511 -19.27 0.40 10.99
N GLU A 512 -18.08 0.88 10.62
CA GLU A 512 -16.87 0.80 11.44
C GLU A 512 -17.03 1.57 12.77
N LYS A 513 -17.40 2.85 12.70
CA LYS A 513 -17.45 3.73 13.87
C LYS A 513 -18.47 3.28 14.92
N TYR A 514 -19.62 2.77 14.49
CA TYR A 514 -20.72 2.38 15.36
C TYR A 514 -20.86 0.85 15.49
N ARG A 515 -19.81 0.10 15.12
CA ARG A 515 -19.77 -1.36 15.19
C ARG A 515 -20.24 -1.89 16.54
N ASP A 516 -19.74 -1.29 17.62
CA ASP A 516 -20.04 -1.71 19.01
C ASP A 516 -21.09 -0.83 19.72
N ASP A 517 -21.67 0.17 19.03
CA ASP A 517 -22.75 0.98 19.59
C ASP A 517 -24.11 0.32 19.33
N HIS A 518 -24.54 -0.50 20.28
CA HIS A 518 -25.77 -1.28 20.19
C HIS A 518 -27.05 -0.43 20.16
N SER A 519 -26.97 0.89 20.39
CA SER A 519 -28.12 1.79 20.21
C SER A 519 -28.40 2.15 18.75
N ILE A 520 -27.43 1.93 17.85
CA ILE A 520 -27.57 2.23 16.42
C ILE A 520 -27.94 0.97 15.65
N PHE A 521 -29.03 1.04 14.90
CA PHE A 521 -29.62 -0.10 14.19
C PHE A 521 -29.52 0.05 12.67
N HIS A 522 -29.49 1.27 12.15
CA HIS A 522 -29.70 1.52 10.74
C HIS A 522 -28.90 2.73 10.26
N ILE A 523 -28.40 2.69 9.04
CA ILE A 523 -27.72 3.80 8.38
C ILE A 523 -28.47 4.07 7.08
N ASN A 524 -29.15 5.21 7.00
CA ASN A 524 -29.89 5.63 5.82
C ASN A 524 -28.92 6.09 4.71
N GLY A 525 -29.23 5.79 3.45
CA GLY A 525 -28.59 6.43 2.29
C GLY A 525 -29.39 7.59 1.72
N SER A 526 -30.71 7.57 1.91
CA SER A 526 -31.62 8.62 1.48
C SER A 526 -31.94 9.62 2.61
N ASN A 527 -32.22 10.86 2.24
CA ASN A 527 -32.70 11.89 3.18
C ASN A 527 -33.83 12.73 2.57
N TYR A 528 -35.02 12.64 3.16
CA TYR A 528 -36.24 13.22 2.59
C TYR A 528 -36.33 14.75 2.74
N ILE A 529 -35.52 15.37 3.62
CA ILE A 529 -35.62 16.81 3.92
C ILE A 529 -34.76 17.71 2.99
N GLN A 530 -33.74 17.14 2.33
CA GLN A 530 -32.82 17.82 1.39
C GLN A 530 -32.29 19.19 1.86
N ARG A 531 -31.90 19.32 3.15
CA ARG A 531 -31.34 20.53 3.80
C ARG A 531 -32.16 21.82 3.79
N LYS A 532 -33.35 21.86 3.19
CA LYS A 532 -34.06 23.12 2.88
C LYS A 532 -34.41 24.01 4.10
N LYS A 533 -34.26 23.52 5.34
CA LYS A 533 -34.71 24.21 6.57
C LYS A 533 -33.86 23.99 7.84
N PHE A 534 -32.73 23.28 7.79
CA PHE A 534 -32.03 22.84 9.00
C PHE A 534 -30.53 23.09 8.96
N ASN A 535 -29.99 23.58 10.08
CA ASN A 535 -28.55 23.66 10.34
C ASN A 535 -28.14 22.46 11.19
N PHE A 536 -27.39 21.53 10.60
CA PHE A 536 -26.88 20.36 11.30
C PHE A 536 -25.45 20.60 11.78
N GLU A 537 -25.12 20.09 12.97
CA GLU A 537 -23.78 20.16 13.56
C GLU A 537 -22.76 19.25 12.84
N GLY A 538 -23.24 18.20 12.17
CA GLY A 538 -22.42 17.23 11.45
C GLY A 538 -22.95 16.93 10.06
N SER A 539 -22.25 16.05 9.34
CA SER A 539 -22.64 15.56 8.01
C SER A 539 -23.79 14.54 8.06
N TYR A 540 -24.19 14.11 9.25
CA TYR A 540 -25.33 13.25 9.53
C TYR A 540 -25.94 13.57 10.90
N TYR A 541 -27.16 13.11 11.13
CA TYR A 541 -27.90 13.24 12.39
C TYR A 541 -28.51 11.90 12.79
N PHE A 542 -28.95 11.79 14.04
CA PHE A 542 -29.67 10.60 14.50
C PHE A 542 -31.17 10.79 14.36
N SER A 543 -31.85 9.76 13.89
CA SER A 543 -33.28 9.78 13.52
C SER A 543 -33.98 8.53 14.06
N ARG A 544 -35.29 8.64 14.30
CA ARG A 544 -36.14 7.45 14.54
C ARG A 544 -36.51 6.77 13.23
N LEU A 545 -36.21 7.37 12.07
CA LEU A 545 -36.70 6.92 10.79
C LEU A 545 -35.67 6.05 10.04
N CYS A 546 -36.11 4.84 9.66
CA CYS A 546 -35.32 3.88 8.87
C CYS A 546 -35.81 3.88 7.42
N HIS A 547 -35.28 4.80 6.62
CA HIS A 547 -35.62 4.92 5.20
C HIS A 547 -35.14 3.69 4.43
N PRO A 548 -36.05 2.97 3.73
CA PRO A 548 -35.71 1.66 3.16
C PRO A 548 -34.86 1.71 1.88
N TRP A 549 -34.64 2.90 1.30
CA TRP A 549 -33.95 3.03 0.00
C TRP A 549 -32.45 3.22 0.16
N GLY A 550 -31.72 2.11 -0.06
CA GLY A 550 -30.26 2.05 0.09
C GLY A 550 -29.84 2.35 1.52
N TRP A 551 -29.45 1.32 2.26
CA TRP A 551 -29.12 1.46 3.68
C TRP A 551 -28.06 0.46 4.10
N ALA A 552 -27.51 0.64 5.30
CA ALA A 552 -26.55 -0.28 5.88
C ALA A 552 -26.92 -0.63 7.32
N SER A 553 -26.49 -1.80 7.77
CA SER A 553 -26.75 -2.28 9.13
C SER A 553 -25.80 -3.41 9.53
N TRP A 554 -26.01 -3.91 10.74
CA TRP A 554 -25.27 -5.01 11.34
C TRP A 554 -26.19 -6.19 11.58
N SER A 555 -25.63 -7.40 11.47
CA SER A 555 -26.26 -8.64 11.93
C SER A 555 -26.77 -8.52 13.37
N ARG A 556 -26.01 -7.85 14.26
CA ARG A 556 -26.39 -7.59 15.66
C ARG A 556 -27.66 -6.75 15.82
N ALA A 557 -28.02 -5.94 14.81
CA ALA A 557 -29.26 -5.18 14.79
C ALA A 557 -30.37 -5.98 14.11
N TRP A 558 -30.06 -6.60 12.96
CA TRP A 558 -31.04 -7.39 12.20
C TRP A 558 -31.57 -8.61 12.96
N LYS A 559 -30.83 -9.15 13.94
CA LYS A 559 -31.33 -10.23 14.82
C LYS A 559 -32.65 -9.90 15.54
N TYR A 560 -32.97 -8.61 15.68
CA TYR A 560 -34.22 -8.15 16.30
C TYR A 560 -35.38 -8.00 15.31
N PHE A 561 -35.14 -8.24 14.01
CA PHE A 561 -36.19 -8.19 12.99
C PHE A 561 -37.29 -9.20 13.31
N ASP A 562 -38.48 -8.69 13.60
CA ASP A 562 -39.64 -9.48 13.99
C ASP A 562 -40.63 -9.52 12.82
N TYR A 563 -40.53 -10.59 12.02
CA TYR A 563 -41.38 -10.77 10.86
C TYR A 563 -42.86 -10.88 11.24
N ASN A 564 -43.20 -11.58 12.33
CA ASN A 564 -44.60 -11.78 12.72
C ASN A 564 -45.15 -10.64 13.59
N MET A 565 -44.29 -9.73 14.07
CA MET A 565 -44.68 -8.66 14.99
C MET A 565 -45.34 -9.22 16.26
N ASN A 566 -44.75 -10.27 16.85
CA ASN A 566 -45.38 -11.10 17.89
C ASN A 566 -45.86 -10.31 19.11
N GLU A 567 -45.13 -9.26 19.51
CA GLU A 567 -45.46 -8.44 20.69
C GLU A 567 -46.19 -7.14 20.33
N PHE A 568 -46.62 -6.97 19.08
CA PHE A 568 -47.11 -5.69 18.60
C PHE A 568 -48.35 -5.21 19.37
N GLN A 569 -49.32 -6.08 19.62
CA GLN A 569 -50.54 -5.67 20.34
C GLN A 569 -50.24 -5.17 21.76
N ALA A 570 -49.36 -5.86 22.48
CA ALA A 570 -48.95 -5.47 23.84
C ALA A 570 -48.21 -4.13 23.82
N GLN A 571 -47.21 -3.97 22.94
CA GLN A 571 -46.43 -2.75 22.81
C GLN A 571 -47.28 -1.56 22.32
N TYR A 572 -48.21 -1.81 21.39
CA TYR A 572 -49.14 -0.82 20.89
C TYR A 572 -50.07 -0.31 22.01
N ASN A 573 -50.66 -1.23 22.79
CA ASN A 573 -51.52 -0.89 23.92
C ASN A 573 -50.75 -0.20 25.05
N ALA A 574 -49.48 -0.52 25.26
CA ALA A 574 -48.59 0.17 26.18
C ALA A 574 -48.19 1.58 25.73
N GLY A 575 -48.61 2.01 24.53
CA GLY A 575 -48.37 3.37 24.05
C GLY A 575 -47.02 3.58 23.38
N LEU A 576 -46.40 2.55 22.79
CA LEU A 576 -45.12 2.65 22.07
C LEU A 576 -45.03 3.88 21.14
N LEU A 577 -46.07 4.15 20.35
CA LEU A 577 -46.07 5.29 19.43
C LEU A 577 -46.21 6.65 20.11
N ASN A 578 -46.74 6.70 21.35
CA ASN A 578 -46.76 7.91 22.18
C ASN A 578 -45.34 8.28 22.64
N GLU A 579 -44.48 7.29 22.87
CA GLU A 579 -43.07 7.53 23.22
C GLU A 579 -42.23 7.99 22.03
N ILE A 580 -42.58 7.54 20.82
CA ILE A 580 -41.80 7.79 19.59
C ILE A 580 -42.15 9.12 18.96
N PHE A 581 -43.44 9.48 18.92
CA PHE A 581 -43.93 10.66 18.20
C PHE A 581 -44.77 11.57 19.11
N GLN A 582 -44.36 12.84 19.21
CA GLN A 582 -45.12 13.87 19.93
C GLN A 582 -46.35 14.36 19.16
N GLU A 583 -46.30 14.34 17.82
CA GLU A 583 -47.39 14.82 16.96
C GLU A 583 -48.48 13.78 16.75
N GLN A 584 -49.74 14.17 16.98
CA GLN A 584 -50.89 13.27 16.89
C GLN A 584 -51.07 12.67 15.48
N ASP A 585 -50.86 13.47 14.43
CA ASP A 585 -51.00 13.01 13.04
C ASP A 585 -49.94 11.97 12.67
N HIS A 586 -48.72 12.11 13.21
CA HIS A 586 -47.63 11.17 12.97
C HIS A 586 -47.96 9.83 13.62
N ARG A 587 -48.41 9.86 14.89
CA ARG A 587 -48.91 8.67 15.59
C ARG A 587 -50.03 8.01 14.81
N LYS A 588 -51.06 8.76 14.41
CA LYS A 588 -52.22 8.22 13.67
C LYS A 588 -51.80 7.51 12.39
N TYR A 589 -50.89 8.10 11.63
CA TYR A 589 -50.39 7.48 10.41
C TYR A 589 -49.63 6.20 10.68
N PHE A 590 -48.60 6.23 11.53
CA PHE A 590 -47.81 5.03 11.79
C PHE A 590 -48.63 3.94 12.51
N SER A 591 -49.59 4.30 13.38
CA SER A 591 -50.58 3.35 13.92
C SER A 591 -51.34 2.64 12.81
N ASN A 592 -51.91 3.40 11.87
CA ASN A 592 -52.67 2.83 10.75
C ASN A 592 -51.79 1.94 9.85
N GLN A 593 -50.55 2.33 9.59
CA GLN A 593 -49.63 1.52 8.79
C GLN A 593 -49.25 0.23 9.54
N LEU A 594 -48.88 0.30 10.81
CA LEU A 594 -48.50 -0.88 11.60
C LEU A 594 -49.68 -1.84 11.83
N LEU A 595 -50.89 -1.34 12.11
CA LEU A 595 -52.10 -2.16 12.23
C LEU A 595 -52.40 -2.91 10.93
N LYS A 596 -52.28 -2.23 9.78
CA LYS A 596 -52.46 -2.88 8.48
C LYS A 596 -51.36 -3.90 8.19
N THR A 597 -50.10 -3.61 8.52
CA THR A 597 -49.00 -4.56 8.38
C THR A 597 -49.22 -5.78 9.28
N TYR A 598 -49.62 -5.59 10.54
CA TYR A 598 -49.93 -6.66 11.48
C TYR A 598 -51.08 -7.55 10.97
N ALA A 599 -52.15 -6.93 10.44
CA ALA A 599 -53.27 -7.64 9.83
C ALA A 599 -52.97 -8.27 8.45
N GLY A 600 -51.74 -8.16 7.93
CA GLY A 600 -51.35 -8.73 6.63
C GLY A 600 -51.80 -7.92 5.41
N ASN A 601 -52.37 -6.73 5.60
CA ASN A 601 -52.92 -5.87 4.54
C ASN A 601 -51.85 -5.02 3.81
N ILE A 602 -50.59 -5.07 4.25
CA ILE A 602 -49.47 -4.37 3.60
C ILE A 602 -48.37 -5.39 3.30
N ASN A 603 -48.12 -5.61 2.01
CA ASN A 603 -47.04 -6.47 1.52
C ASN A 603 -45.71 -5.69 1.45
N SER A 604 -45.17 -5.35 2.62
CA SER A 604 -43.87 -4.67 2.74
C SER A 604 -43.14 -5.09 4.02
N TRP A 605 -41.83 -5.27 3.92
CA TRP A 605 -40.96 -5.57 5.05
C TRP A 605 -40.62 -4.31 5.88
N ALA A 606 -40.70 -3.12 5.28
CA ALA A 606 -40.15 -1.89 5.88
C ALA A 606 -40.85 -1.51 7.19
N TYR A 607 -42.18 -1.58 7.26
CA TYR A 607 -42.92 -1.25 8.49
C TYR A 607 -42.64 -2.23 9.64
N ARG A 608 -42.33 -3.50 9.33
CA ARG A 608 -41.91 -4.48 10.34
C ARG A 608 -40.52 -4.14 10.89
N TRP A 609 -39.63 -3.65 10.03
CA TRP A 609 -38.33 -3.16 10.47
C TRP A 609 -38.44 -1.89 11.32
N TYR A 610 -39.27 -0.91 10.93
CA TYR A 610 -39.59 0.25 11.78
C TYR A 610 -40.04 -0.18 13.18
N TYR A 611 -41.02 -1.07 13.27
CA TYR A 611 -41.49 -1.62 14.55
C TYR A 611 -40.36 -2.30 15.34
N SER A 612 -39.55 -3.13 14.67
CA SER A 612 -38.43 -3.86 15.30
C SER A 612 -37.38 -2.92 15.87
N VAL A 613 -37.05 -1.83 15.17
CA VAL A 613 -36.09 -0.82 15.64
C VAL A 613 -36.69 -0.06 16.84
N TRP A 614 -37.94 0.38 16.71
CA TRP A 614 -38.62 1.19 17.72
C TRP A 614 -38.85 0.45 19.03
N LYS A 615 -39.34 -0.80 18.99
CA LYS A 615 -39.55 -1.60 20.21
C LYS A 615 -38.25 -1.83 20.99
N ASN A 616 -37.11 -1.80 20.28
CA ASN A 616 -35.78 -1.96 20.87
C ASN A 616 -35.06 -0.62 21.13
N LYS A 617 -35.77 0.52 21.05
CA LYS A 617 -35.22 1.87 21.26
C LYS A 617 -34.01 2.19 20.36
N GLY A 618 -33.93 1.53 19.20
CA GLY A 618 -32.85 1.72 18.24
C GLY A 618 -32.95 3.04 17.50
N LYS A 619 -31.81 3.55 17.04
CA LYS A 619 -31.69 4.79 16.26
C LYS A 619 -31.16 4.51 14.86
N ALA A 620 -31.52 5.39 13.93
CA ALA A 620 -30.93 5.44 12.61
C ALA A 620 -29.94 6.61 12.49
N ILE A 621 -28.89 6.42 11.70
CA ILE A 621 -28.01 7.49 11.21
C ILE A 621 -28.57 7.97 9.87
N THR A 622 -28.84 9.27 9.74
CA THR A 622 -29.34 9.87 8.50
C THR A 622 -28.35 10.90 7.97
N PRO A 623 -27.82 10.73 6.74
CA PRO A 623 -26.96 11.71 6.13
C PRO A 623 -27.73 13.02 5.91
N VAL A 624 -27.06 14.14 6.09
CA VAL A 624 -27.67 15.46 5.86
C VAL A 624 -27.97 15.66 4.37
N GLU A 625 -27.16 15.06 3.50
CA GLU A 625 -27.38 15.02 2.06
C GLU A 625 -28.06 13.72 1.62
N ASN A 626 -28.88 13.80 0.57
CA ASN A 626 -29.44 12.61 -0.05
C ASN A 626 -28.39 11.95 -0.94
N MET A 627 -27.98 10.71 -0.66
CA MET A 627 -26.95 10.00 -1.44
C MET A 627 -27.51 8.82 -2.25
N VAL A 628 -28.78 8.45 -2.03
CA VAL A 628 -29.48 7.40 -2.78
C VAL A 628 -30.78 7.95 -3.37
N SER A 629 -31.07 7.61 -4.62
CA SER A 629 -32.36 7.91 -5.26
C SER A 629 -33.09 6.64 -5.61
N ASN A 630 -34.36 6.54 -5.25
CA ASN A 630 -35.25 5.53 -5.82
C ASN A 630 -35.76 6.03 -7.18
N ILE A 631 -35.49 5.27 -8.24
CA ILE A 631 -35.89 5.54 -9.62
C ILE A 631 -37.00 4.59 -10.12
N GLY A 632 -37.55 3.76 -9.24
CA GLY A 632 -38.54 2.72 -9.52
C GLY A 632 -39.99 3.23 -9.61
N PHE A 633 -40.20 4.52 -9.83
CA PHE A 633 -41.53 5.11 -9.99
C PHE A 633 -41.94 5.08 -11.47
N GLY A 634 -43.03 4.38 -11.79
CA GLY A 634 -43.50 4.22 -13.17
C GLY A 634 -44.48 3.06 -13.33
N PRO A 635 -45.01 2.81 -14.55
CA PRO A 635 -46.02 1.78 -14.81
C PRO A 635 -45.55 0.36 -14.42
N ASP A 636 -44.24 0.09 -14.49
CA ASP A 636 -43.63 -1.21 -14.19
C ASP A 636 -43.28 -1.40 -12.69
N ALA A 637 -43.73 -0.47 -11.84
CA ALA A 637 -43.49 -0.56 -10.41
C ALA A 637 -44.33 -1.67 -9.73
N THR A 638 -43.90 -2.13 -8.56
CA THR A 638 -44.63 -3.15 -7.78
C THR A 638 -45.57 -2.49 -6.76
N HIS A 639 -45.23 -1.28 -6.29
CA HIS A 639 -45.96 -0.57 -5.23
C HIS A 639 -46.28 0.90 -5.55
N THR A 640 -45.84 1.44 -6.70
CA THR A 640 -45.80 2.90 -6.97
C THR A 640 -46.29 3.29 -8.38
N ASN A 641 -47.23 2.53 -8.93
CA ASN A 641 -47.55 2.51 -10.37
C ASN A 641 -48.18 3.80 -10.94
N PHE A 642 -48.65 4.73 -10.10
CA PHE A 642 -49.38 5.92 -10.57
C PHE A 642 -49.14 7.20 -9.72
N ARG A 643 -48.01 7.33 -9.03
CA ARG A 643 -47.73 8.54 -8.22
C ARG A 643 -46.44 9.24 -8.66
N ILE A 644 -46.58 10.44 -9.23
CA ILE A 644 -45.51 11.45 -9.18
C ILE A 644 -45.37 11.84 -7.71
N THR A 645 -44.42 11.23 -7.01
CA THR A 645 -44.07 11.59 -5.63
C THR A 645 -42.84 12.47 -5.60
N ARG A 646 -42.80 13.42 -4.68
CA ARG A 646 -41.60 14.26 -4.45
C ARG A 646 -40.42 13.47 -3.88
N LEU A 647 -40.65 12.23 -3.45
CA LEU A 647 -39.64 11.32 -2.89
C LEU A 647 -38.99 10.44 -3.96
N GLY A 648 -39.57 10.34 -5.15
CA GLY A 648 -38.98 9.65 -6.29
C GLY A 648 -37.96 10.53 -6.99
N ASN A 649 -36.90 9.92 -7.52
CA ASN A 649 -35.85 10.60 -8.28
C ASN A 649 -35.24 11.81 -7.54
N MET A 650 -35.19 11.78 -6.20
CA MET A 650 -34.57 12.87 -5.43
C MET A 650 -33.13 13.08 -5.88
N LYS A 651 -32.71 14.34 -6.01
CA LYS A 651 -31.34 14.68 -6.40
C LYS A 651 -30.35 14.07 -5.40
N ARG A 652 -29.32 13.40 -5.91
CA ARG A 652 -28.16 12.98 -5.10
C ARG A 652 -27.20 14.14 -4.98
N ILE A 653 -26.67 14.34 -3.79
CA ILE A 653 -25.71 15.40 -3.50
C ILE A 653 -24.45 14.75 -2.92
N PRO A 654 -23.27 14.95 -3.55
CA PRO A 654 -22.01 14.43 -3.04
C PRO A 654 -21.70 14.96 -1.64
N LEU A 655 -21.05 14.14 -0.83
CA LEU A 655 -20.67 14.46 0.54
C LEU A 655 -19.16 14.28 0.71
N SER A 656 -18.36 15.30 0.38
CA SER A 656 -16.90 15.19 0.38
C SER A 656 -16.30 14.80 1.74
N ASN A 657 -16.68 15.51 2.82
CA ASN A 657 -16.15 15.30 4.16
C ASN A 657 -17.23 14.82 5.15
N ILE A 658 -16.88 13.84 5.99
CA ILE A 658 -17.75 13.32 7.04
C ILE A 658 -17.37 14.00 8.36
N ILE A 659 -18.28 14.83 8.86
CA ILE A 659 -18.19 15.48 10.16
C ILE A 659 -19.13 14.75 11.11
N HIS A 660 -18.59 14.25 12.22
CA HIS A 660 -19.40 13.55 13.22
C HIS A 660 -20.11 14.56 14.14
N PRO A 661 -21.43 14.42 14.38
CA PRO A 661 -22.13 15.25 15.36
C PRO A 661 -21.61 14.95 16.77
N VAL A 662 -21.63 15.98 17.64
CA VAL A 662 -21.19 15.86 19.04
C VAL A 662 -22.23 15.08 19.85
N SER A 663 -23.51 15.35 19.61
CA SER A 663 -24.62 14.67 20.28
C SER A 663 -25.12 13.45 19.50
N LYS A 664 -25.48 12.39 20.24
CA LYS A 664 -26.21 11.21 19.74
C LYS A 664 -27.71 11.23 20.01
N GLN A 665 -28.25 12.40 20.39
CA GLN A 665 -29.69 12.58 20.55
C GLN A 665 -30.39 12.59 19.21
N ILE A 666 -31.65 12.15 19.19
CA ILE A 666 -32.46 12.24 17.99
C ILE A 666 -32.71 13.71 17.66
N ASN A 667 -32.64 14.05 16.37
CA ASN A 667 -33.07 15.36 15.90
C ASN A 667 -34.60 15.36 15.70
N ASP A 668 -35.34 15.75 16.74
CA ASP A 668 -36.81 15.75 16.75
C ASP A 668 -37.42 16.64 15.66
N GLU A 669 -36.82 17.79 15.38
CA GLU A 669 -37.33 18.71 14.35
C GLU A 669 -37.18 18.14 12.94
N ALA A 670 -36.03 17.53 12.65
CA ALA A 670 -35.78 16.85 11.37
C ALA A 670 -36.71 15.65 11.20
N ASP A 671 -36.89 14.82 12.23
CA ASP A 671 -37.84 13.71 12.24
C ASP A 671 -39.28 14.20 12.00
N LYS A 672 -39.69 15.28 12.69
CA LYS A 672 -41.02 15.87 12.54
C LYS A 672 -41.24 16.33 11.10
N PHE A 673 -40.27 17.02 10.51
CA PHE A 673 -40.37 17.50 9.14
C PHE A 673 -40.37 16.34 8.13
N ALA A 674 -39.50 15.34 8.29
CA ALA A 674 -39.47 14.15 7.45
C ALA A 674 -40.80 13.38 7.52
N CYS A 675 -41.37 13.20 8.71
CA CYS A 675 -42.69 12.60 8.89
C CYS A 675 -43.79 13.40 8.17
N SER A 676 -43.75 14.73 8.21
CA SER A 676 -44.72 15.56 7.50
C SER A 676 -44.66 15.36 5.97
N ILE A 677 -43.47 15.09 5.42
CA ILE A 677 -43.30 14.76 4.00
C ILE A 677 -43.88 13.37 3.73
N ILE A 678 -43.53 12.36 4.55
CA ILE A 678 -44.06 11.00 4.45
C ILE A 678 -45.61 11.02 4.51
N LEU A 679 -46.18 11.80 5.42
CA LEU A 679 -47.62 11.99 5.57
C LEU A 679 -48.28 12.58 4.33
N ARG A 680 -47.69 13.62 3.74
CA ARG A 680 -48.23 14.27 2.54
C ARG A 680 -48.21 13.33 1.33
N GLU A 681 -47.13 12.57 1.18
CA GLU A 681 -46.93 11.64 0.07
C GLU A 681 -47.70 10.33 0.27
N GLY A 682 -47.87 9.87 1.52
CA GLY A 682 -48.65 8.70 1.89
C GLY A 682 -50.16 8.95 2.00
N GLY A 683 -50.56 10.16 2.43
CA GLY A 683 -51.91 10.54 2.85
C GLY A 683 -52.78 11.26 1.83
N GLY A 684 -52.43 11.25 0.53
CA GLY A 684 -53.17 11.90 -0.57
C GLY A 684 -54.60 11.37 -0.87
N ASN A 685 -55.41 11.05 0.15
CA ASN A 685 -56.72 10.41 0.03
C ASN A 685 -57.93 11.30 0.34
N LEU A 686 -57.78 12.56 0.74
CA LEU A 686 -58.95 13.42 1.07
C LEU A 686 -59.23 14.49 0.01
N ILE A 687 -58.23 15.29 -0.37
CA ILE A 687 -58.43 16.41 -1.31
C ILE A 687 -58.59 15.91 -2.77
N GLN A 688 -57.87 14.86 -3.17
CA GLN A 688 -58.03 14.26 -4.51
C GLN A 688 -59.32 13.45 -4.67
N ARG A 689 -59.85 12.83 -3.60
CA ARG A 689 -61.16 12.17 -3.63
C ARG A 689 -62.32 13.17 -3.71
N ALA A 690 -62.18 14.34 -3.09
CA ALA A 690 -63.15 15.44 -3.24
C ALA A 690 -63.13 16.04 -4.65
N LEU A 691 -61.93 16.24 -5.24
CA LEU A 691 -61.78 16.74 -6.61
C LEU A 691 -62.19 15.72 -7.69
N ALA A 692 -61.99 14.42 -7.45
CA ALA A 692 -62.45 13.35 -8.35
C ALA A 692 -63.98 13.17 -8.33
N LYS A 693 -64.62 13.32 -7.14
CA LYS A 693 -66.10 13.34 -7.05
C LYS A 693 -66.71 14.58 -7.73
N MET A 694 -66.06 15.75 -7.67
CA MET A 694 -66.52 16.93 -8.40
C MET A 694 -66.35 16.81 -9.93
N LYS A 695 -65.30 16.14 -10.41
CA LYS A 695 -65.09 15.93 -11.86
C LYS A 695 -65.99 14.86 -12.48
N ILE A 696 -66.53 13.93 -11.69
CA ILE A 696 -67.54 12.95 -12.14
C ILE A 696 -68.94 13.60 -12.23
N ILE A 697 -69.20 14.69 -11.49
CA ILE A 697 -70.48 15.41 -11.51
C ILE A 697 -70.58 16.41 -12.69
N ILE A 698 -69.46 16.84 -13.28
CA ILE A 698 -69.45 17.94 -14.28
C ILE A 698 -69.00 17.48 -15.69
N GLY A 699 -68.67 16.20 -15.92
CA GLY A 699 -68.61 15.64 -17.29
C GLY A 699 -67.63 16.31 -18.27
N VAL A 700 -66.47 16.81 -17.81
CA VAL A 700 -65.46 17.43 -18.71
C VAL A 700 -64.25 16.51 -18.90
N LYS A 701 -64.06 15.99 -20.11
CA LYS A 701 -62.81 15.32 -20.54
C LYS A 701 -61.67 16.35 -20.61
N PRO A 702 -60.46 16.08 -20.06
CA PRO A 702 -59.34 16.98 -20.23
C PRO A 702 -58.78 16.91 -21.67
N LYS A 703 -58.60 18.08 -22.29
CA LYS A 703 -57.81 18.26 -23.52
C LYS A 703 -56.33 18.00 -23.20
N ASN A 704 -55.69 17.18 -24.03
CA ASN A 704 -54.24 17.02 -24.08
C ASN A 704 -53.56 18.36 -24.36
N LYS A 705 -52.50 18.68 -23.60
CA LYS A 705 -51.34 19.41 -24.11
C LYS A 705 -50.12 19.11 -23.23
N PHE A 706 -49.07 18.71 -23.95
CA PHE A 706 -47.65 18.47 -23.67
C PHE A 706 -47.06 18.86 -22.33
#